data_AF-A0A3C0TDQ3-F1
#
_entry.id   AF-A0A3C0TDQ3-F1
#
_cell.length_a   1.000
_cell.length_b   1.000
_cell.length_c   1.000
_cell.angle_alpha   90.00
_cell.angle_beta   90.00
_cell.angle_gamma   90.00
#
_symmetry.space_group_name_H-M   'P 1'
#
loop_
_entity.id
_entity.type
_entity.pdbx_description
1 polymer ?
#
loop_
_entity_poly.entity_id
_entity_poly.type
_entity_poly.pdbx_seq_one_letter_code
_entity_poly.pdbx_strand_id
1 'polypeptide(L)'
;MANPGSNENQQTFLRFINPTNESATVEVYGIDDGGIRSRMDALSFTLTAGESKQITAQDLENGNTDKGISGSLCDGMGKWQLRIRSNVEIRTMLFIRTRDGFLTSLNEVTPRTIQDNFVYVANPASNTNQQTFLRIVNTSAETDTVTITGVDDEGAASSSEVTFTLNPFEAKQVTSQDLEIGNTGKGLSGELGDGTGKWRLTVSSPLLLQVMSLIRTPDGFLTNLSSVVEPNDAEEHQVYFANPASETFRTSFLRIINTGEQLANVSIGAIDDTGVSGGTVEFALAANEAKQVTTQDLENGNDDKGLVGNLTAGNGRWRLTITADATIEVMSLIRTPDGFLTNLSGITPESSGVHEIFVFNPASNTNQRSSLRLINNTDQNGSVDISGINDSGAQSGDVTFDLGAREAITVTADDLENGNDDVGLEGLLGNGTGKWRLSVSADVELKVQNLLDTPTGFLTNLSRPVERHISAINFPDDALADCVANTEVIYVNELTNLSCFLQGVTDTTGLEELTALVDLDLSGNQLTSIDISANTALQSLNLSNNQLATLDASENQLLSSIDITDNDISCVDIEVIERDHSALNGVTHNADCGSNWEPSVFPRVNDLTALCASPREGINPANNQPYPDIQGRILDENNWLRSLSNLTYLWYDEIIDQDPGNFEDPIVYFDELRTLERLPSGRLKDTSHFTINTEAFRQYIESGTSSAGSYGTNITFLQSFPPRHAVVVMTEPGSPAAGINLTRGARIMAVDGVDIVFGADIDTLNAGLNPATVGETHEFVVLDLDSDTERSITITSAEVTAVPVQHIQTIDTNLGKVGYFLFNDHIATAEQQLIDAINELKTAEVTDLVIDVRYNGGGLTAIARELSYMIGGAQTDGRTFNANQWNDQHPVFDPVTGQLITSTPFYSSAIGFSAAEGESLPTLDLNRVFVLTTSNSCSASELIMNSLRGVDVEVIQIGQTTCGKPYGFYGLDNCGTSHFTIQFQASNDKGFGYYPEGFSPSDSVPLTGVSVPGCSVADDLTHAFGNPDEAMLAAALNYRETGSCPGEIISSARRLGTRIDASTADIKVHKHPLLRNNIVLPGPRSGQ
;
A
#
# COMPACT_ATOMS: atom_id res chain seq x y z
N MET A 1 9.96 29.35 -18.62
CA MET A 1 9.87 30.68 -19.27
C MET A 1 10.70 31.72 -18.52
N ALA A 2 11.59 32.48 -19.18
CA ALA A 2 12.32 33.59 -18.56
C ALA A 2 12.02 34.93 -19.23
N ASN A 3 11.83 35.98 -18.43
CA ASN A 3 11.81 37.35 -18.92
C ASN A 3 13.19 37.74 -19.48
N PRO A 4 13.27 38.67 -20.45
CA PRO A 4 14.55 39.19 -20.92
C PRO A 4 15.30 39.87 -19.76
N GLY A 5 16.63 39.83 -19.79
CA GLY A 5 17.50 40.41 -18.77
C GLY A 5 17.33 41.93 -18.62
N SER A 6 16.87 42.59 -19.68
CA SER A 6 16.51 44.01 -19.69
C SER A 6 15.24 44.35 -18.87
N ASN A 7 14.48 43.37 -18.40
CA ASN A 7 13.30 43.61 -17.57
C ASN A 7 13.67 43.83 -16.09
N GLU A 8 13.96 45.08 -15.74
CA GLU A 8 14.36 45.49 -14.38
C GLU A 8 13.24 45.35 -13.33
N ASN A 9 11.97 45.30 -13.75
CA ASN A 9 10.81 45.25 -12.83
C ASN A 9 10.42 43.81 -12.45
N GLN A 10 10.72 42.83 -13.31
CA GLN A 10 10.39 41.42 -13.11
C GLN A 10 11.58 40.55 -13.54
N GLN A 11 12.49 40.31 -12.61
CA GLN A 11 13.72 39.56 -12.87
C GLN A 11 13.47 38.06 -12.78
N THR A 12 13.96 37.28 -13.75
CA THR A 12 13.89 35.81 -13.70
C THR A 12 15.07 35.23 -12.94
N PHE A 13 14.78 34.25 -12.08
CA PHE A 13 15.74 33.44 -11.35
C PHE A 13 15.48 31.96 -11.64
N LEU A 14 16.52 31.25 -12.06
CA LEU A 14 16.53 29.81 -12.19
C LEU A 14 17.39 29.21 -11.09
N ARG A 15 16.89 28.17 -10.44
CA ARG A 15 17.63 27.34 -9.48
C ARG A 15 17.80 25.96 -10.08
N PHE A 16 19.03 25.49 -10.16
CA PHE A 16 19.40 24.15 -10.60
C PHE A 16 19.94 23.39 -9.40
N ILE A 17 19.54 22.14 -9.24
CA ILE A 17 19.84 21.33 -8.06
C ILE A 17 20.32 19.97 -8.56
N ASN A 18 21.47 19.54 -8.07
CA ASN A 18 21.95 18.18 -8.27
C ASN A 18 21.60 17.34 -7.04
N PRO A 19 20.61 16.42 -7.12
CA PRO A 19 20.30 15.50 -6.03
C PRO A 19 21.27 14.31 -5.96
N THR A 20 22.08 14.10 -7.00
CA THR A 20 22.90 12.89 -7.13
C THR A 20 24.25 13.01 -6.41
N ASN A 21 24.91 11.85 -6.28
CA ASN A 21 26.29 11.74 -5.80
C ASN A 21 27.35 11.94 -6.91
N GLU A 22 26.93 12.27 -8.13
CA GLU A 22 27.79 12.50 -9.28
C GLU A 22 27.80 13.98 -9.69
N SER A 23 28.79 14.40 -10.47
CA SER A 23 28.81 15.77 -11.01
C SER A 23 27.96 15.87 -12.28
N ALA A 24 27.11 16.89 -12.35
CA ALA A 24 26.27 17.18 -13.50
C ALA A 24 26.92 18.25 -14.40
N THR A 25 26.96 17.99 -15.70
CA THR A 25 27.12 18.99 -16.75
C THR A 25 25.74 19.40 -17.22
N VAL A 26 25.45 20.70 -17.21
CA VAL A 26 24.14 21.25 -17.58
C VAL A 26 24.31 22.13 -18.81
N GLU A 27 23.44 21.94 -19.79
CA GLU A 27 23.33 22.73 -21.02
C GLU A 27 21.95 23.39 -21.09
N VAL A 28 21.89 24.67 -21.44
CA VAL A 28 20.66 25.46 -21.53
C VAL A 28 20.56 26.08 -22.91
N TYR A 29 19.42 25.88 -23.55
CA TYR A 29 19.04 26.43 -24.85
C TYR A 29 17.82 27.34 -24.70
N GLY A 30 17.75 28.41 -25.51
CA GLY A 30 16.63 29.34 -25.52
C GLY A 30 15.85 29.31 -26.83
N ILE A 31 14.54 29.47 -26.76
CA ILE A 31 13.65 29.79 -27.89
C ILE A 31 12.90 31.07 -27.54
N ASP A 32 12.93 32.08 -28.40
CA ASP A 32 12.24 33.35 -28.14
C ASP A 32 10.73 33.28 -28.45
N ASP A 33 9.98 34.37 -28.21
CA ASP A 33 8.52 34.38 -28.42
C ASP A 33 8.11 34.15 -29.88
N GLY A 34 9.01 34.42 -30.83
CA GLY A 34 8.80 34.19 -32.26
C GLY A 34 9.15 32.78 -32.73
N GLY A 35 9.50 31.87 -31.82
CA GLY A 35 9.93 30.51 -32.16
C GLY A 35 11.38 30.41 -32.64
N ILE A 36 12.19 31.47 -32.48
CA ILE A 36 13.57 31.50 -32.96
C ILE A 36 14.49 30.95 -31.86
N ARG A 37 15.25 29.89 -32.20
CA ARG A 37 16.25 29.29 -31.29
C ARG A 37 17.46 30.22 -31.12
N SER A 38 18.05 30.24 -29.93
CA SER A 38 19.36 30.85 -29.66
C SER A 38 20.45 30.22 -30.55
N ARG A 39 21.64 30.86 -30.64
CA ARG A 39 22.77 30.36 -31.47
C ARG A 39 23.09 28.87 -31.20
N MET A 40 23.76 28.21 -32.16
CA MET A 40 24.03 26.76 -32.12
C MET A 40 24.75 26.25 -30.86
N ASP A 41 25.51 27.09 -30.15
CA ASP A 41 26.25 26.67 -28.94
C ASP A 41 25.41 26.94 -27.67
N ALA A 42 25.27 25.91 -26.83
CA ALA A 42 24.53 26.00 -25.57
C ALA A 42 25.24 26.88 -24.52
N LEU A 43 24.47 27.50 -23.63
CA LEU A 43 25.00 27.96 -22.35
C LEU A 43 25.25 26.74 -21.47
N SER A 44 26.41 26.63 -20.83
CA SER A 44 26.77 25.45 -20.04
C SER A 44 27.49 25.76 -18.73
N PHE A 45 27.33 24.87 -17.74
CA PHE A 45 28.03 24.93 -16.45
C PHE A 45 28.03 23.54 -15.78
N THR A 46 28.79 23.39 -14.70
CA THR A 46 28.85 22.15 -13.90
C THR A 46 28.21 22.37 -12.51
N LEU A 47 27.56 21.33 -12.00
CA LEU A 47 27.11 21.19 -10.61
C LEU A 47 27.85 20.00 -9.99
N THR A 48 28.54 20.19 -8.87
CA THR A 48 29.08 19.03 -8.12
C THR A 48 27.95 18.26 -7.43
N ALA A 49 28.25 17.06 -6.93
CA ALA A 49 27.32 16.25 -6.14
C ALA A 49 26.67 17.09 -5.01
N GLY A 50 25.34 17.04 -4.91
CA GLY A 50 24.57 17.80 -3.92
C GLY A 50 24.50 19.32 -4.11
N GLU A 51 25.24 19.92 -5.05
CA GLU A 51 25.31 21.38 -5.24
C GLU A 51 23.99 21.94 -5.80
N SER A 52 23.66 23.16 -5.38
CA SER A 52 22.62 23.98 -6.01
C SER A 52 23.20 25.28 -6.55
N LYS A 53 22.75 25.71 -7.74
CA LYS A 53 23.22 26.95 -8.39
C LYS A 53 22.07 27.83 -8.84
N GLN A 54 22.22 29.14 -8.66
CA GLN A 54 21.22 30.14 -9.06
C GLN A 54 21.73 31.00 -10.23
N ILE A 55 20.93 31.07 -11.29
CA ILE A 55 21.20 31.78 -12.55
C ILE A 55 20.09 32.82 -12.79
N THR A 56 20.46 34.01 -13.23
CA THR A 56 19.51 35.09 -13.57
C THR A 56 19.28 35.19 -15.09
N ALA A 57 18.22 35.86 -15.52
CA ALA A 57 18.05 36.19 -16.95
C ALA A 57 19.28 36.91 -17.55
N GLN A 58 19.92 37.78 -16.78
CA GLN A 58 21.13 38.48 -17.25
C GLN A 58 22.31 37.53 -17.45
N ASP A 59 22.47 36.56 -16.54
CA ASP A 59 23.48 35.50 -16.68
C ASP A 59 23.21 34.63 -17.91
N LEU A 60 21.93 34.39 -18.24
CA LEU A 60 21.56 33.63 -19.44
C LEU A 60 21.91 34.38 -20.74
N GLU A 61 21.59 35.67 -20.83
CA GLU A 61 21.79 36.47 -22.06
C GLU A 61 23.25 36.87 -22.29
N ASN A 62 23.99 37.17 -21.23
CA ASN A 62 25.37 37.68 -21.31
C ASN A 62 26.45 36.64 -20.98
N GLY A 63 26.08 35.50 -20.38
CA GLY A 63 27.02 34.60 -19.72
C GLY A 63 27.53 35.18 -18.40
N ASN A 64 28.16 34.33 -17.57
CA ASN A 64 28.79 34.75 -16.32
C ASN A 64 29.91 33.79 -15.90
N THR A 65 31.15 34.10 -16.28
CA THR A 65 32.31 33.26 -15.98
C THR A 65 32.59 33.15 -14.49
N ASP A 66 32.21 34.14 -13.68
CA ASP A 66 32.41 34.12 -12.23
C ASP A 66 31.50 33.09 -11.54
N LYS A 67 30.37 32.74 -12.17
CA LYS A 67 29.50 31.63 -11.77
C LYS A 67 29.86 30.29 -12.42
N GLY A 68 30.96 30.24 -13.18
CA GLY A 68 31.35 29.05 -13.95
C GLY A 68 30.48 28.81 -15.19
N ILE A 69 29.76 29.83 -15.66
CA ILE A 69 28.89 29.73 -16.84
C ILE A 69 29.70 30.06 -18.10
N SER A 70 29.66 29.16 -19.07
CA SER A 70 30.25 29.31 -20.40
C SER A 70 29.14 29.50 -21.45
N GLY A 71 29.34 30.41 -22.40
CA GLY A 71 28.35 30.72 -23.45
C GLY A 71 27.27 31.72 -23.01
N SER A 72 26.35 32.05 -23.94
CA SER A 72 25.20 32.93 -23.68
C SER A 72 24.09 32.76 -24.74
N LEU A 73 22.85 33.10 -24.38
CA LEU A 73 21.69 33.00 -25.28
C LEU A 73 21.56 34.19 -26.26
N CYS A 74 22.33 35.28 -26.06
CA CYS A 74 22.21 36.59 -26.73
C CYS A 74 20.89 37.33 -26.41
N ASP A 75 20.68 38.51 -26.98
CA ASP A 75 19.41 39.26 -26.90
C ASP A 75 18.40 38.65 -27.90
N GLY A 76 17.30 38.07 -27.39
CA GLY A 76 16.21 37.51 -28.20
C GLY A 76 15.01 38.44 -28.30
N MET A 77 14.00 38.08 -29.11
CA MET A 77 12.75 38.85 -29.17
C MET A 77 11.75 38.34 -28.12
N GLY A 78 11.51 39.16 -27.08
CA GLY A 78 10.50 38.86 -26.07
C GLY A 78 11.02 37.97 -24.94
N LYS A 79 10.20 37.05 -24.45
CA LYS A 79 10.56 36.11 -23.38
C LYS A 79 11.20 34.84 -23.94
N TRP A 80 11.99 34.18 -23.10
CA TRP A 80 12.63 32.91 -23.41
C TRP A 80 11.81 31.71 -22.94
N GLN A 81 11.63 30.75 -23.82
CA GLN A 81 11.38 29.35 -23.48
C GLN A 81 12.73 28.66 -23.33
N LEU A 82 12.94 27.94 -22.24
CA LEU A 82 14.25 27.35 -21.91
C LEU A 82 14.16 25.83 -22.00
N ARG A 83 15.04 25.21 -22.80
CA ARG A 83 15.24 23.76 -22.84
C ARG A 83 16.55 23.44 -22.12
N ILE A 84 16.49 22.56 -21.12
CA ILE A 84 17.63 22.24 -20.25
C ILE A 84 17.99 20.77 -20.48
N ARG A 85 19.28 20.49 -20.63
CA ARG A 85 19.83 19.13 -20.73
C ARG A 85 20.87 18.91 -19.67
N SER A 86 20.95 17.71 -19.13
CA SER A 86 22.04 17.30 -18.26
C SER A 86 22.40 15.84 -18.49
N ASN A 87 23.65 15.47 -18.20
CA ASN A 87 24.14 14.10 -18.30
C ASN A 87 23.75 13.23 -17.10
N VAL A 88 23.23 13.83 -16.03
CA VAL A 88 22.64 13.15 -14.86
C VAL A 88 21.34 13.85 -14.50
N GLU A 89 20.52 13.20 -13.70
CA GLU A 89 19.26 13.78 -13.25
C GLU A 89 19.50 15.06 -12.40
N ILE A 90 18.77 16.13 -12.73
CA ILE A 90 18.78 17.38 -11.98
C ILE A 90 17.35 17.86 -11.72
N ARG A 91 17.17 18.71 -10.71
CA ARG A 91 15.91 19.42 -10.47
C ARG A 91 16.08 20.89 -10.85
N THR A 92 15.04 21.51 -11.40
CA THR A 92 15.06 22.93 -11.77
C THR A 92 13.82 23.66 -11.28
N MET A 93 13.99 24.91 -10.85
CA MET A 93 12.88 25.79 -10.50
C MET A 93 13.07 27.17 -11.11
N LEU A 94 12.02 27.71 -11.69
CA LEU A 94 12.00 29.07 -12.21
C LEU A 94 11.09 29.97 -11.37
N PHE A 95 11.61 31.16 -11.06
CA PHE A 95 10.92 32.19 -10.31
C PHE A 95 10.98 33.53 -11.03
N ILE A 96 9.96 34.36 -10.80
CA ILE A 96 10.04 35.81 -11.03
C ILE A 96 10.14 36.50 -9.68
N ARG A 97 11.08 37.45 -9.60
CA ARG A 97 11.23 38.34 -8.46
C ARG A 97 10.87 39.76 -8.86
N THR A 98 10.06 40.40 -8.03
CA THR A 98 9.73 41.83 -8.12
C THR A 98 10.76 42.68 -7.37
N ARG A 99 10.66 44.01 -7.53
CA ARG A 99 11.63 44.97 -6.96
C ARG A 99 11.69 44.95 -5.43
N ASP A 100 10.59 44.64 -4.76
CA ASP A 100 10.47 44.57 -3.31
C ASP A 100 10.89 43.20 -2.73
N GLY A 101 11.26 42.25 -3.60
CA GLY A 101 11.76 40.93 -3.20
C GLY A 101 10.72 39.83 -3.18
N PHE A 102 9.44 40.10 -3.50
CA PHE A 102 8.45 39.03 -3.66
C PHE A 102 8.85 38.06 -4.77
N LEU A 103 8.65 36.76 -4.53
CA LEU A 103 8.97 35.67 -5.45
C LEU A 103 7.68 34.92 -5.83
N THR A 104 7.47 34.68 -7.11
CA THR A 104 6.45 33.72 -7.57
C THR A 104 7.11 32.63 -8.39
N SER A 105 6.66 31.39 -8.19
CA SER A 105 6.95 30.28 -9.11
C SER A 105 6.27 30.55 -10.45
N LEU A 106 6.93 30.17 -11.54
CA LEU A 106 6.36 30.20 -12.91
C LEU A 106 6.36 28.80 -13.56
N ASN A 107 6.42 27.75 -12.74
CA ASN A 107 6.47 26.39 -13.27
C ASN A 107 5.06 25.77 -13.40
N GLU A 108 4.04 26.33 -12.75
CA GLU A 108 2.67 25.82 -12.85
C GLU A 108 2.03 26.20 -14.19
N VAL A 109 1.50 25.19 -14.87
CA VAL A 109 0.62 25.33 -16.03
C VAL A 109 -0.80 24.97 -15.63
N THR A 110 -1.77 25.36 -16.45
CA THR A 110 -3.17 25.03 -16.21
C THR A 110 -3.41 23.53 -16.41
N PRO A 111 -4.33 22.91 -15.65
CA PRO A 111 -4.81 21.56 -15.93
C PRO A 111 -5.28 21.45 -17.38
N ARG A 112 -5.05 20.29 -18.00
CA ARG A 112 -5.38 20.08 -19.41
C ARG A 112 -5.82 18.65 -19.71
N THR A 113 -6.63 18.50 -20.76
CA THR A 113 -6.88 17.24 -21.47
C THR A 113 -6.08 17.24 -22.79
N ILE A 114 -6.33 16.29 -23.72
CA ILE A 114 -5.69 16.24 -25.05
C ILE A 114 -5.71 17.60 -25.73
N GLN A 115 -6.90 18.20 -25.82
CA GLN A 115 -7.14 19.37 -26.66
C GLN A 115 -7.28 20.64 -25.83
N ASP A 116 -7.72 20.53 -24.58
CA ASP A 116 -8.21 21.66 -23.80
C ASP A 116 -7.33 21.95 -22.59
N ASN A 117 -6.98 23.21 -22.39
CA ASN A 117 -6.38 23.71 -21.16
C ASN A 117 -7.43 24.53 -20.38
N PHE A 118 -7.60 24.24 -19.10
CA PHE A 118 -8.64 24.82 -18.25
C PHE A 118 -8.10 25.94 -17.36
N VAL A 119 -8.61 27.15 -17.57
CA VAL A 119 -8.33 28.31 -16.71
C VAL A 119 -9.52 28.51 -15.78
N TYR A 120 -9.38 28.10 -14.52
CA TYR A 120 -10.46 28.18 -13.53
C TYR A 120 -10.76 29.58 -13.00
N VAL A 121 -9.86 30.54 -13.25
CA VAL A 121 -10.08 31.95 -12.89
C VAL A 121 -9.43 32.91 -13.88
N ALA A 122 -10.27 33.73 -14.51
CA ALA A 122 -9.86 34.91 -15.26
C ALA A 122 -10.75 36.10 -14.87
N ASN A 123 -10.13 37.17 -14.39
CA ASN A 123 -10.86 38.38 -14.01
C ASN A 123 -11.43 39.07 -15.26
N PRO A 124 -12.64 39.65 -15.18
CA PRO A 124 -13.20 40.40 -16.29
C PRO A 124 -12.35 41.64 -16.60
N ALA A 125 -12.39 42.16 -17.82
CA ALA A 125 -11.56 43.32 -18.17
C ALA A 125 -11.95 44.60 -17.38
N SER A 126 -13.17 44.64 -16.87
CA SER A 126 -13.64 45.69 -15.95
C SER A 126 -12.85 45.74 -14.62
N ASN A 127 -12.14 44.67 -14.25
CA ASN A 127 -11.26 44.65 -13.08
C ASN A 127 -9.88 45.27 -13.40
N THR A 128 -9.77 46.58 -13.29
CA THR A 128 -8.53 47.31 -13.59
C THR A 128 -7.42 47.16 -12.55
N ASN A 129 -7.72 46.56 -11.39
CA ASN A 129 -6.72 46.36 -10.31
C ASN A 129 -5.99 45.02 -10.45
N GLN A 130 -6.56 44.07 -11.18
CA GLN A 130 -6.00 42.73 -11.37
C GLN A 130 -6.29 42.25 -12.79
N GLN A 131 -5.36 42.49 -13.70
CA GLN A 131 -5.49 42.04 -15.07
C GLN A 131 -5.09 40.57 -15.19
N THR A 132 -6.02 39.70 -15.57
CA THR A 132 -5.68 38.36 -16.03
C THR A 132 -5.07 38.43 -17.42
N PHE A 133 -4.01 37.66 -17.63
CA PHE A 133 -3.54 37.35 -18.96
C PHE A 133 -3.02 35.92 -19.03
N LEU A 134 -3.32 35.28 -20.16
CA LEU A 134 -2.86 33.96 -20.49
C LEU A 134 -1.55 34.06 -21.25
N ARG A 135 -0.63 33.16 -20.93
CA ARG A 135 0.51 32.84 -21.79
C ARG A 135 0.24 31.48 -22.40
N ILE A 136 0.21 31.43 -23.72
CA ILE A 136 -0.06 30.22 -24.50
C ILE A 136 1.19 29.95 -25.34
N VAL A 137 1.82 28.80 -25.13
CA VAL A 137 3.08 28.43 -25.78
C VAL A 137 2.83 27.18 -26.61
N ASN A 138 3.07 27.25 -27.93
CA ASN A 138 3.17 26.06 -28.75
C ASN A 138 4.52 25.40 -28.50
N THR A 139 4.56 24.15 -28.06
CA THR A 139 5.81 23.41 -27.85
C THR A 139 6.18 22.52 -29.03
N SER A 140 5.32 22.44 -30.04
CA SER A 140 5.47 21.59 -31.23
C SER A 140 6.10 22.31 -32.42
N ALA A 141 6.48 21.51 -33.43
CA ALA A 141 6.98 21.99 -34.71
C ALA A 141 5.87 22.38 -35.72
N GLU A 142 4.59 22.31 -35.31
CA GLU A 142 3.43 22.50 -36.18
C GLU A 142 2.82 23.90 -36.06
N THR A 143 2.06 24.31 -37.08
CA THR A 143 1.24 25.53 -37.07
C THR A 143 -0.23 25.14 -37.07
N ASP A 144 -1.00 25.62 -36.09
CA ASP A 144 -2.46 25.43 -36.09
C ASP A 144 -3.19 26.56 -35.35
N THR A 145 -4.52 26.46 -35.32
CA THR A 145 -5.43 27.38 -34.66
C THR A 145 -5.59 27.01 -33.18
N VAL A 146 -5.57 28.05 -32.35
CA VAL A 146 -5.97 28.00 -30.94
C VAL A 146 -7.34 28.66 -30.82
N THR A 147 -8.26 28.00 -30.14
CA THR A 147 -9.63 28.45 -29.85
C THR A 147 -9.76 28.67 -28.34
N ILE A 148 -10.44 29.74 -27.93
CA ILE A 148 -10.70 30.05 -26.52
C ILE A 148 -12.20 30.30 -26.35
N THR A 149 -12.82 29.55 -25.45
CA THR A 149 -14.21 29.74 -25.01
C THR A 149 -14.24 30.12 -23.52
N GLY A 150 -15.36 30.70 -23.08
CA GLY A 150 -15.53 31.12 -21.68
C GLY A 150 -16.90 30.78 -21.11
N VAL A 151 -16.94 30.53 -19.80
CA VAL A 151 -18.16 30.43 -19.00
C VAL A 151 -18.02 31.38 -17.81
N ASP A 152 -19.01 32.23 -17.56
CA ASP A 152 -18.96 33.21 -16.47
C ASP A 152 -19.39 32.60 -15.11
N ASP A 153 -19.35 33.38 -14.03
CA ASP A 153 -19.63 32.87 -12.68
C ASP A 153 -21.09 32.40 -12.50
N GLU A 154 -22.03 32.87 -13.32
CA GLU A 154 -23.44 32.45 -13.33
C GLU A 154 -23.68 31.20 -14.20
N GLY A 155 -22.60 30.61 -14.75
CA GLY A 155 -22.66 29.45 -15.62
C GLY A 155 -23.04 29.77 -17.06
N ALA A 156 -23.01 31.05 -17.47
CA ALA A 156 -23.35 31.44 -18.84
C ALA A 156 -22.13 31.34 -19.77
N ALA A 157 -22.28 30.57 -20.85
CA ALA A 157 -21.26 30.46 -21.89
C ALA A 157 -21.13 31.77 -22.71
N SER A 158 -19.92 32.05 -23.20
CA SER A 158 -19.64 33.18 -24.07
C SER A 158 -20.44 33.09 -25.37
N SER A 159 -20.86 34.23 -25.92
CA SER A 159 -21.68 34.26 -27.13
C SER A 159 -20.92 33.91 -28.41
N SER A 160 -19.58 33.98 -28.37
CA SER A 160 -18.69 33.51 -29.43
C SER A 160 -17.37 33.01 -28.86
N GLU A 161 -16.57 32.37 -29.72
CA GLU A 161 -15.21 31.89 -29.42
C GLU A 161 -14.16 32.87 -29.93
N VAL A 162 -12.99 32.90 -29.29
CA VAL A 162 -11.82 33.68 -29.75
C VAL A 162 -10.82 32.74 -30.40
N THR A 163 -10.41 33.01 -31.63
CA THR A 163 -9.45 32.16 -32.37
C THR A 163 -8.23 32.93 -32.85
N PHE A 164 -7.09 32.26 -32.94
CA PHE A 164 -5.86 32.77 -33.59
C PHE A 164 -4.93 31.63 -34.00
N THR A 165 -4.06 31.86 -34.98
CA THR A 165 -3.03 30.88 -35.39
C THR A 165 -1.75 31.07 -34.58
N LEU A 166 -1.10 29.96 -34.21
CA LEU A 166 0.19 29.93 -33.51
C LEU A 166 1.19 29.10 -34.33
N ASN A 167 2.35 29.69 -34.65
CA ASN A 167 3.40 29.04 -35.44
C ASN A 167 4.27 28.09 -34.59
N PRO A 168 5.19 27.30 -35.20
CA PRO A 168 6.03 26.35 -34.49
C PRO A 168 6.85 27.03 -33.42
N PHE A 169 6.80 26.50 -32.20
CA PHE A 169 7.48 27.04 -31.02
C PHE A 169 7.12 28.50 -30.65
N GLU A 170 6.10 29.11 -31.27
CA GLU A 170 5.66 30.49 -30.99
C GLU A 170 4.92 30.55 -29.66
N ALA A 171 5.06 31.67 -28.94
CA ALA A 171 4.27 31.97 -27.76
C ALA A 171 3.43 33.23 -27.95
N LYS A 172 2.19 33.22 -27.47
CA LYS A 172 1.29 34.38 -27.49
C LYS A 172 0.81 34.75 -26.10
N GLN A 173 0.61 36.05 -25.88
CA GLN A 173 0.05 36.59 -24.65
C GLN A 173 -1.26 37.33 -24.93
N VAL A 174 -2.33 36.91 -24.26
CA VAL A 174 -3.67 37.49 -24.39
C VAL A 174 -4.19 37.89 -23.01
N THR A 175 -4.68 39.13 -22.87
CA THR A 175 -5.28 39.64 -21.63
C THR A 175 -6.79 39.38 -21.64
N SER A 176 -7.46 39.41 -20.49
CA SER A 176 -8.94 39.37 -20.46
C SER A 176 -9.54 40.47 -21.33
N GLN A 177 -8.98 41.68 -21.33
CA GLN A 177 -9.38 42.75 -22.24
C GLN A 177 -9.26 42.38 -23.73
N ASP A 178 -8.21 41.66 -24.12
CA ASP A 178 -8.05 41.22 -25.52
C ASP A 178 -9.10 40.18 -25.92
N LEU A 179 -9.48 39.30 -24.98
CA LEU A 179 -10.46 38.24 -25.18
C LEU A 179 -11.89 38.79 -25.22
N GLU A 180 -12.25 39.72 -24.34
CA GLU A 180 -13.60 40.28 -24.25
C GLU A 180 -13.97 41.16 -25.46
N ILE A 181 -12.99 41.80 -26.11
CA ILE A 181 -13.22 42.71 -27.27
C ILE A 181 -12.75 42.15 -28.62
N GLY A 182 -12.12 40.97 -28.64
CA GLY A 182 -11.56 40.40 -29.85
C GLY A 182 -10.46 41.25 -30.49
N ASN A 183 -9.32 41.42 -29.82
CA ASN A 183 -8.24 42.30 -30.30
C ASN A 183 -7.60 41.84 -31.62
N THR A 184 -8.14 42.32 -32.74
CA THR A 184 -7.63 42.06 -34.10
C THR A 184 -6.18 42.50 -34.31
N GLY A 185 -5.68 43.48 -33.54
CA GLY A 185 -4.27 43.91 -33.58
C GLY A 185 -3.29 42.84 -33.06
N LYS A 186 -3.77 41.88 -32.27
CA LYS A 186 -3.02 40.68 -31.85
C LYS A 186 -3.32 39.45 -32.73
N GLY A 187 -4.08 39.63 -33.82
CA GLY A 187 -4.49 38.55 -34.72
C GLY A 187 -5.64 37.71 -34.19
N LEU A 188 -6.39 38.20 -33.19
CA LEU A 188 -7.56 37.51 -32.66
C LEU A 188 -8.78 37.70 -33.58
N SER A 189 -9.59 36.65 -33.73
CA SER A 189 -10.89 36.67 -34.38
C SER A 189 -11.97 36.21 -33.39
N GLY A 190 -13.11 36.90 -33.35
CA GLY A 190 -14.17 36.66 -32.35
C GLY A 190 -13.90 37.31 -30.99
N GLU A 191 -14.88 37.28 -30.08
CA GLU A 191 -14.84 37.93 -28.76
C GLU A 191 -15.68 37.18 -27.71
N LEU A 192 -15.29 37.20 -26.44
CA LEU A 192 -16.08 36.57 -25.37
C LEU A 192 -17.28 37.42 -24.91
N GLY A 193 -17.17 38.76 -25.01
CA GLY A 193 -18.09 39.72 -24.39
C GLY A 193 -17.76 40.01 -22.92
N ASP A 194 -18.57 40.82 -22.25
CA ASP A 194 -18.29 41.32 -20.89
C ASP A 194 -18.57 40.30 -19.76
N GLY A 195 -19.49 39.35 -19.98
CA GLY A 195 -19.88 38.31 -19.01
C GLY A 195 -20.45 38.84 -17.68
N THR A 196 -20.72 37.94 -16.74
CA THR A 196 -21.09 38.23 -15.35
C THR A 196 -20.08 37.63 -14.38
N GLY A 197 -19.34 38.48 -13.67
CA GLY A 197 -18.32 38.02 -12.73
C GLY A 197 -17.01 37.64 -13.42
N LYS A 198 -16.34 36.61 -12.91
CA LYS A 198 -15.10 36.08 -13.49
C LYS A 198 -15.40 35.03 -14.55
N TRP A 199 -14.46 34.87 -15.46
CA TRP A 199 -14.47 33.83 -16.47
C TRP A 199 -13.76 32.56 -15.98
N ARG A 200 -14.33 31.41 -16.32
CA ARG A 200 -13.65 30.13 -16.53
C ARG A 200 -13.40 30.00 -18.03
N LEU A 201 -12.17 29.72 -18.45
CA LEU A 201 -11.81 29.63 -19.86
C LEU A 201 -11.36 28.22 -20.24
N THR A 202 -11.69 27.81 -21.45
CA THR A 202 -11.15 26.60 -22.09
C THR A 202 -10.32 27.05 -23.28
N VAL A 203 -9.05 26.63 -23.33
CA VAL A 203 -8.12 26.93 -24.43
C VAL A 203 -7.86 25.63 -25.21
N SER A 204 -8.44 25.53 -26.41
CA SER A 204 -8.48 24.34 -27.24
C SER A 204 -7.56 24.44 -28.46
N SER A 205 -6.78 23.42 -28.78
CA SER A 205 -6.00 23.35 -30.03
C SER A 205 -5.55 21.93 -30.37
N PRO A 206 -5.33 21.61 -31.67
CA PRO A 206 -4.55 20.43 -32.07
C PRO A 206 -3.06 20.51 -31.71
N LEU A 207 -2.55 21.71 -31.39
CA LEU A 207 -1.16 21.91 -30.98
C LEU A 207 -0.93 21.41 -29.55
N LEU A 208 0.28 20.92 -29.28
CA LEU A 208 0.76 20.77 -27.91
C LEU A 208 0.98 22.16 -27.30
N LEU A 209 0.10 22.54 -26.38
CA LEU A 209 0.12 23.83 -25.71
C LEU A 209 0.56 23.71 -24.25
N GLN A 210 1.41 24.64 -23.81
CA GLN A 210 1.56 24.98 -22.39
C GLN A 210 0.86 26.31 -22.12
N VAL A 211 -0.15 26.29 -21.26
CA VAL A 211 -0.94 27.47 -20.90
C VAL A 211 -0.72 27.83 -19.43
N MET A 212 -0.52 29.12 -19.17
CA MET A 212 -0.42 29.65 -17.80
C MET A 212 -1.46 30.74 -17.59
N SER A 213 -2.18 30.68 -16.47
CA SER A 213 -3.05 31.75 -15.99
C SER A 213 -2.30 32.67 -15.04
N LEU A 214 -2.08 33.91 -15.47
CA LEU A 214 -1.32 34.89 -14.71
C LEU A 214 -2.18 36.10 -14.36
N ILE A 215 -2.02 36.62 -13.15
CA ILE A 215 -2.59 37.91 -12.75
C ILE A 215 -1.49 38.93 -12.54
N ARG A 216 -1.65 40.11 -13.14
CA ARG A 216 -0.79 41.26 -12.89
C ARG A 216 -1.56 42.44 -12.32
N THR A 217 -0.98 43.04 -11.29
CA THR A 217 -1.43 44.30 -10.68
C THR A 217 -0.74 45.51 -11.36
N PRO A 218 -1.32 46.73 -11.26
CA PRO A 218 -0.78 47.94 -11.91
C PRO A 218 0.66 48.31 -11.53
N ASP A 219 1.10 47.94 -10.34
CA ASP A 219 2.45 48.12 -9.81
C ASP A 219 3.45 47.04 -10.26
N GLY A 220 2.99 46.06 -11.03
CA GLY A 220 3.84 45.10 -11.74
C GLY A 220 4.08 43.78 -11.00
N PHE A 221 3.38 43.51 -9.89
CA PHE A 221 3.37 42.16 -9.34
C PHE A 221 2.71 41.19 -10.29
N LEU A 222 3.21 39.96 -10.27
CA LEU A 222 2.74 38.88 -11.10
C LEU A 222 2.57 37.65 -10.22
N THR A 223 1.42 37.01 -10.30
CA THR A 223 1.12 35.76 -9.61
C THR A 223 0.66 34.73 -10.62
N ASN A 224 1.10 33.49 -10.46
CA ASN A 224 0.56 32.35 -11.17
C ASN A 224 -0.66 31.78 -10.42
N LEU A 225 -1.78 31.61 -11.13
CA LEU A 225 -3.03 31.06 -10.58
C LEU A 225 -3.43 29.77 -11.31
N SER A 226 -2.47 29.03 -11.84
CA SER A 226 -2.77 27.89 -12.70
C SER A 226 -3.18 26.63 -11.91
N SER A 227 -2.71 26.44 -10.67
CA SER A 227 -3.04 25.27 -9.85
C SER A 227 -4.42 25.31 -9.17
N VAL A 228 -4.99 24.13 -8.95
CA VAL A 228 -6.21 23.87 -8.16
C VAL A 228 -5.88 23.00 -6.94
N VAL A 229 -6.87 22.75 -6.08
CA VAL A 229 -6.79 21.78 -4.98
C VAL A 229 -7.17 20.43 -5.58
N GLU A 230 -6.23 19.50 -5.61
CA GLU A 230 -6.52 18.14 -6.10
C GLU A 230 -7.41 17.39 -5.10
N PRO A 231 -8.45 16.67 -5.55
CA PRO A 231 -9.24 15.80 -4.69
C PRO A 231 -8.43 14.57 -4.24
N ASN A 232 -8.78 14.00 -3.08
CA ASN A 232 -8.27 12.69 -2.66
C ASN A 232 -9.09 11.54 -3.28
N ASP A 233 -8.73 10.28 -2.97
CA ASP A 233 -9.40 9.08 -3.50
C ASP A 233 -10.90 8.98 -3.13
N ALA A 234 -11.36 9.76 -2.15
CA ALA A 234 -12.77 9.86 -1.74
C ALA A 234 -13.48 11.08 -2.38
N GLU A 235 -12.87 11.72 -3.38
CA GLU A 235 -13.33 12.95 -4.06
C GLU A 235 -13.43 14.18 -3.14
N GLU A 236 -12.77 14.17 -1.99
CA GLU A 236 -12.75 15.30 -1.06
C GLU A 236 -11.60 16.27 -1.38
N HIS A 237 -11.88 17.57 -1.33
CA HIS A 237 -10.87 18.61 -1.52
C HIS A 237 -10.38 19.13 -0.17
N GLN A 238 -9.10 18.92 0.14
CA GLN A 238 -8.49 19.30 1.41
C GLN A 238 -7.68 20.59 1.27
N VAL A 239 -8.09 21.64 1.99
CA VAL A 239 -7.38 22.93 2.03
C VAL A 239 -6.62 23.05 3.34
N TYR A 240 -5.30 23.02 3.24
CA TYR A 240 -4.41 22.95 4.39
C TYR A 240 -4.05 24.31 5.03
N PHE A 241 -4.47 25.41 4.40
CA PHE A 241 -4.24 26.76 4.91
C PHE A 241 -5.44 27.65 4.63
N ALA A 242 -6.10 28.10 5.69
CA ALA A 242 -7.00 29.24 5.63
C ALA A 242 -6.86 30.10 6.89
N ASN A 243 -6.65 31.41 6.72
CA ASN A 243 -6.57 32.35 7.84
C ASN A 243 -7.92 32.50 8.55
N PRO A 244 -7.94 32.61 9.88
CA PRO A 244 -9.18 32.85 10.61
C PRO A 244 -9.78 34.20 10.25
N ALA A 245 -11.07 34.42 10.51
CA ALA A 245 -11.73 35.68 10.17
C ALA A 245 -11.15 36.90 10.89
N SER A 246 -10.46 36.69 12.01
CA SER A 246 -9.73 37.74 12.74
C SER A 246 -8.51 38.30 11.98
N GLU A 247 -7.99 37.61 10.96
CA GLU A 247 -6.90 38.10 10.10
C GLU A 247 -7.47 38.97 8.98
N THR A 248 -7.46 40.28 9.23
CA THR A 248 -8.05 41.27 8.32
C THR A 248 -7.11 41.76 7.23
N PHE A 249 -5.80 41.48 7.33
CA PHE A 249 -4.82 41.92 6.34
C PHE A 249 -4.65 40.90 5.21
N ARG A 250 -4.61 39.60 5.51
CA ARG A 250 -4.53 38.53 4.50
C ARG A 250 -5.80 37.68 4.52
N THR A 251 -6.81 38.11 3.79
CA THR A 251 -8.09 37.38 3.74
C THR A 251 -7.98 36.12 2.90
N SER A 252 -8.25 34.96 3.50
CA SER A 252 -8.38 33.68 2.79
C SER A 252 -9.78 33.51 2.21
N PHE A 253 -9.86 32.95 1.01
CA PHE A 253 -11.11 32.60 0.37
C PHE A 253 -10.97 31.41 -0.59
N LEU A 254 -12.05 30.67 -0.74
CA LEU A 254 -12.19 29.59 -1.70
C LEU A 254 -12.93 30.08 -2.94
N ARG A 255 -12.52 29.58 -4.11
CA ARG A 255 -13.33 29.61 -5.33
C ARG A 255 -13.73 28.17 -5.62
N ILE A 256 -15.03 27.90 -5.63
CA ILE A 256 -15.60 26.56 -5.82
C ILE A 256 -16.44 26.62 -7.09
N ILE A 257 -16.19 25.70 -8.02
CA ILE A 257 -16.74 25.73 -9.37
C ILE A 257 -17.41 24.39 -9.62
N ASN A 258 -18.69 24.41 -9.99
CA ASN A 258 -19.34 23.23 -10.51
C ASN A 258 -18.96 23.08 -11.99
N THR A 259 -18.26 22.00 -12.35
CA THR A 259 -17.90 21.71 -13.74
C THR A 259 -18.93 20.82 -14.45
N GLY A 260 -19.89 20.29 -13.70
CA GLY A 260 -20.96 19.44 -14.21
C GLY A 260 -22.18 20.18 -14.74
N GLU A 261 -23.05 19.41 -15.40
CA GLU A 261 -24.33 19.87 -15.93
C GLU A 261 -25.50 19.77 -14.92
N GLN A 262 -25.25 19.24 -13.73
CA GLN A 262 -26.23 19.06 -12.66
C GLN A 262 -25.98 20.06 -11.52
N LEU A 263 -26.97 20.21 -10.64
CA LEU A 263 -26.80 20.97 -9.40
C LEU A 263 -25.87 20.20 -8.45
N ALA A 264 -24.94 20.91 -7.82
CA ALA A 264 -24.02 20.36 -6.82
C ALA A 264 -24.37 20.89 -5.42
N ASN A 265 -24.55 20.01 -4.46
CA ASN A 265 -24.66 20.33 -3.03
C ASN A 265 -23.27 20.25 -2.40
N VAL A 266 -22.75 21.38 -1.94
CA VAL A 266 -21.41 21.51 -1.38
C VAL A 266 -21.49 21.58 0.14
N SER A 267 -20.64 20.82 0.82
CA SER A 267 -20.42 20.88 2.27
C SER A 267 -18.97 21.21 2.60
N ILE A 268 -18.76 22.09 3.58
CA ILE A 268 -17.45 22.53 4.06
C ILE A 268 -17.35 22.29 5.56
N GLY A 269 -16.47 21.37 5.95
CA GLY A 269 -16.04 21.15 7.34
C GLY A 269 -14.68 21.79 7.61
N ALA A 270 -14.31 21.95 8.89
CA ALA A 270 -13.02 22.52 9.27
C ALA A 270 -12.46 21.96 10.58
N ILE A 271 -11.14 21.99 10.71
CA ILE A 271 -10.38 21.71 11.93
C ILE A 271 -9.36 22.84 12.14
N ASP A 272 -9.27 23.39 13.35
CA ASP A 272 -8.31 24.45 13.67
C ASP A 272 -6.90 23.90 13.98
N ASP A 273 -5.92 24.79 14.17
CA ASP A 273 -4.52 24.39 14.41
C ASP A 273 -4.35 23.54 15.68
N THR A 274 -5.30 23.57 16.63
CA THR A 274 -5.29 22.78 17.87
C THR A 274 -5.96 21.41 17.72
N GLY A 275 -6.38 21.04 16.51
CA GLY A 275 -7.08 19.79 16.24
C GLY A 275 -8.57 19.82 16.56
N VAL A 276 -9.15 20.99 16.91
CA VAL A 276 -10.56 21.12 17.27
C VAL A 276 -11.41 21.34 16.02
N SER A 277 -12.42 20.51 15.83
CA SER A 277 -13.38 20.64 14.73
C SER A 277 -14.28 21.87 14.88
N GLY A 278 -14.45 22.61 13.79
CA GLY A 278 -15.46 23.65 13.65
C GLY A 278 -16.84 23.07 13.31
N GLY A 279 -17.80 23.98 13.10
CA GLY A 279 -19.09 23.62 12.50
C GLY A 279 -18.99 23.29 11.00
N THR A 280 -20.14 23.17 10.35
CA THR A 280 -20.25 22.87 8.91
C THR A 280 -20.98 24.00 8.19
N VAL A 281 -20.57 24.27 6.95
CA VAL A 281 -21.23 25.22 6.05
C VAL A 281 -21.69 24.50 4.79
N GLU A 282 -22.95 24.67 4.42
CA GLU A 282 -23.56 24.03 3.25
C GLU A 282 -24.16 25.07 2.29
N PHE A 283 -24.09 24.81 0.99
CA PHE A 283 -24.77 25.59 -0.05
C PHE A 283 -24.87 24.79 -1.36
N ALA A 284 -25.73 25.25 -2.27
CA ALA A 284 -25.85 24.67 -3.61
C ALA A 284 -25.17 25.52 -4.69
N LEU A 285 -24.69 24.87 -5.74
CA LEU A 285 -24.20 25.46 -6.98
C LEU A 285 -25.01 24.92 -8.16
N ALA A 286 -25.57 25.80 -8.98
CA ALA A 286 -26.16 25.40 -10.24
C ALA A 286 -25.09 24.84 -11.19
N ALA A 287 -25.54 24.16 -12.25
CA ALA A 287 -24.68 23.67 -13.31
C ALA A 287 -23.79 24.79 -13.85
N ASN A 288 -22.49 24.54 -13.97
CA ASN A 288 -21.48 25.51 -14.41
C ASN A 288 -21.28 26.76 -13.53
N GLU A 289 -22.01 26.92 -12.41
CA GLU A 289 -21.87 28.07 -11.51
C GLU A 289 -20.54 28.02 -10.75
N ALA A 290 -19.97 29.20 -10.48
CA ALA A 290 -18.82 29.36 -9.60
C ALA A 290 -19.15 30.32 -8.45
N LYS A 291 -18.72 29.97 -7.24
CA LYS A 291 -18.95 30.79 -6.04
C LYS A 291 -17.66 31.04 -5.28
N GLN A 292 -17.56 32.25 -4.72
CA GLN A 292 -16.43 32.67 -3.89
C GLN A 292 -16.86 32.86 -2.43
N VAL A 293 -16.23 32.13 -1.51
CA VAL A 293 -16.50 32.17 -0.06
C VAL A 293 -15.23 32.54 0.71
N THR A 294 -15.31 33.56 1.57
CA THR A 294 -14.19 33.99 2.43
C THR A 294 -14.26 33.28 3.78
N THR A 295 -13.15 33.20 4.51
CA THR A 295 -13.20 32.65 5.88
C THR A 295 -14.07 33.47 6.83
N GLN A 296 -14.25 34.77 6.58
CA GLN A 296 -15.25 35.59 7.27
C GLN A 296 -16.69 35.08 7.02
N ASP A 297 -17.01 34.72 5.77
CA ASP A 297 -18.30 34.13 5.41
C ASP A 297 -18.50 32.78 6.09
N LEU A 298 -17.44 31.96 6.15
CA LEU A 298 -17.48 30.62 6.74
C LEU A 298 -17.61 30.64 8.27
N GLU A 299 -16.85 31.48 8.99
CA GLU A 299 -16.89 31.52 10.46
C GLU A 299 -18.15 32.20 11.01
N ASN A 300 -18.65 33.22 10.32
CA ASN A 300 -19.76 34.05 10.83
C ASN A 300 -21.11 33.72 10.18
N GLY A 301 -21.11 32.92 9.12
CA GLY A 301 -22.26 32.71 8.24
C GLY A 301 -22.47 33.88 7.28
N ASN A 302 -23.08 33.59 6.13
CA ASN A 302 -23.47 34.62 5.16
C ASN A 302 -24.72 34.17 4.36
N ASP A 303 -25.90 34.48 4.90
CA ASP A 303 -27.18 34.17 4.27
C ASP A 303 -27.33 34.81 2.88
N ASP A 304 -26.73 35.99 2.66
CA ASP A 304 -26.80 36.70 1.37
C ASP A 304 -26.05 35.95 0.25
N LYS A 305 -25.10 35.08 0.61
CA LYS A 305 -24.42 34.15 -0.32
C LYS A 305 -25.09 32.78 -0.42
N GLY A 306 -26.18 32.56 0.30
CA GLY A 306 -26.89 31.29 0.39
C GLY A 306 -26.19 30.24 1.26
N LEU A 307 -25.29 30.67 2.15
CA LEU A 307 -24.59 29.76 3.06
C LEU A 307 -25.48 29.40 4.24
N VAL A 308 -25.57 28.10 4.53
CA VAL A 308 -26.30 27.57 5.69
C VAL A 308 -25.29 27.02 6.69
N GLY A 309 -25.37 27.47 7.95
CA GLY A 309 -24.41 27.10 9.00
C GLY A 309 -23.21 28.05 9.11
N ASN A 310 -22.25 27.70 9.96
CA ASN A 310 -20.98 28.40 10.13
C ASN A 310 -19.95 27.51 10.84
N LEU A 311 -18.67 27.82 10.69
CA LEU A 311 -17.56 27.10 11.35
C LEU A 311 -17.41 27.49 12.83
N THR A 312 -17.95 28.64 13.25
CA THR A 312 -17.62 29.36 14.49
C THR A 312 -16.15 29.81 14.56
N ALA A 313 -15.74 30.52 15.62
CA ALA A 313 -14.37 30.98 15.79
C ALA A 313 -13.47 29.86 16.35
N GLY A 314 -12.36 29.57 15.68
CA GLY A 314 -11.36 28.56 16.08
C GLY A 314 -10.08 29.17 16.64
N ASN A 315 -9.14 28.32 17.04
CA ASN A 315 -7.82 28.70 17.51
C ASN A 315 -6.77 28.50 16.42
N GLY A 316 -6.24 29.61 15.89
CA GLY A 316 -5.24 29.57 14.82
C GLY A 316 -5.86 29.55 13.43
N ARG A 317 -5.19 28.91 12.48
CA ARG A 317 -5.66 28.74 11.10
C ARG A 317 -6.54 27.51 10.98
N TRP A 318 -7.29 27.46 9.87
CA TRP A 318 -8.14 26.34 9.53
C TRP A 318 -7.48 25.42 8.50
N ARG A 319 -7.71 24.12 8.68
CA ARG A 319 -7.77 23.09 7.64
C ARG A 319 -9.23 22.90 7.25
N LEU A 320 -9.56 22.98 5.97
CA LEU A 320 -10.93 22.84 5.45
C LEU A 320 -11.06 21.57 4.62
N THR A 321 -12.18 20.87 4.76
CA THR A 321 -12.57 19.72 3.95
C THR A 321 -13.80 20.11 3.15
N ILE A 322 -13.75 20.01 1.82
CA ILE A 322 -14.84 20.35 0.92
C ILE A 322 -15.29 19.10 0.16
N THR A 323 -16.58 18.79 0.25
CA THR A 323 -17.20 17.63 -0.42
C THR A 323 -18.41 18.10 -1.22
N ALA A 324 -18.72 17.40 -2.31
CA ALA A 324 -19.94 17.62 -3.09
C ALA A 324 -20.51 16.32 -3.66
N ASP A 325 -21.79 16.33 -4.03
CA ASP A 325 -22.47 15.22 -4.70
C ASP A 325 -22.38 15.28 -6.24
N ALA A 326 -21.54 16.16 -6.77
CA ALA A 326 -21.22 16.32 -8.18
C ALA A 326 -19.79 16.84 -8.35
N THR A 327 -19.23 16.70 -9.55
CA THR A 327 -17.86 17.15 -9.85
C THR A 327 -17.71 18.65 -9.66
N ILE A 328 -16.80 19.01 -8.76
CA ILE A 328 -16.43 20.38 -8.47
C ILE A 328 -14.92 20.57 -8.60
N GLU A 329 -14.52 21.82 -8.75
CA GLU A 329 -13.13 22.27 -8.75
C GLU A 329 -12.95 23.35 -7.69
N VAL A 330 -11.87 23.25 -6.91
CA VAL A 330 -11.64 24.14 -5.76
C VAL A 330 -10.28 24.84 -5.89
N MET A 331 -10.27 26.15 -5.65
CA MET A 331 -9.03 26.93 -5.48
C MET A 331 -8.97 27.55 -4.09
N SER A 332 -7.81 27.46 -3.44
CA SER A 332 -7.50 28.18 -2.19
C SER A 332 -6.67 29.43 -2.48
N LEU A 333 -7.22 30.60 -2.16
CA LEU A 333 -6.64 31.90 -2.52
C LEU A 333 -6.51 32.81 -1.30
N ILE A 334 -5.48 33.66 -1.30
CA ILE A 334 -5.31 34.75 -0.34
C ILE A 334 -5.26 36.08 -1.08
N ARG A 335 -5.91 37.11 -0.49
CA ARG A 335 -5.88 38.49 -0.98
C ARG A 335 -5.48 39.47 0.10
N THR A 336 -4.62 40.41 -0.25
CA THR A 336 -4.29 41.60 0.56
C THR A 336 -5.14 42.81 0.15
N PRO A 337 -5.20 43.89 0.96
CA PRO A 337 -6.12 45.01 0.72
C PRO A 337 -5.82 45.81 -0.56
N ASP A 338 -4.58 45.79 -1.02
CA ASP A 338 -4.14 46.37 -2.29
C ASP A 338 -4.51 45.52 -3.52
N GLY A 339 -5.10 44.34 -3.30
CA GLY A 339 -5.53 43.44 -4.36
C GLY A 339 -4.44 42.49 -4.84
N PHE A 340 -3.32 42.36 -4.14
CA PHE A 340 -2.38 41.27 -4.44
C PHE A 340 -3.01 39.90 -4.10
N LEU A 341 -2.85 38.92 -4.99
CA LEU A 341 -3.44 37.58 -4.89
C LEU A 341 -2.34 36.52 -4.85
N THR A 342 -2.58 35.47 -4.07
CA THR A 342 -1.72 34.28 -3.98
C THR A 342 -2.56 33.02 -4.13
N ASN A 343 -2.05 32.05 -4.88
CA ASN A 343 -2.57 30.69 -4.90
C ASN A 343 -1.92 29.83 -3.80
N LEU A 344 -2.74 29.24 -2.93
CA LEU A 344 -2.30 28.34 -1.86
C LEU A 344 -2.77 26.89 -2.05
N SER A 345 -3.27 26.54 -3.24
CA SER A 345 -3.92 25.25 -3.47
C SER A 345 -2.96 24.05 -3.38
N GLY A 346 -1.66 24.24 -3.69
CA GLY A 346 -0.66 23.17 -3.65
C GLY A 346 -0.08 22.85 -2.26
N ILE A 347 0.41 21.61 -2.11
CA ILE A 347 1.21 21.10 -0.99
C ILE A 347 2.51 20.47 -1.48
N THR A 348 3.48 20.31 -0.58
CA THR A 348 4.79 19.74 -0.93
C THR A 348 4.58 18.25 -1.22
N PRO A 349 5.03 17.76 -2.39
CA PRO A 349 4.95 16.33 -2.71
C PRO A 349 5.62 15.47 -1.69
N GLU A 350 5.13 14.26 -1.57
CA GLU A 350 5.68 13.21 -0.74
C GLU A 350 6.21 12.10 -1.63
N SER A 351 7.38 11.57 -1.30
CA SER A 351 7.90 10.35 -1.91
C SER A 351 8.52 9.49 -0.82
N SER A 352 8.04 8.25 -0.68
CA SER A 352 8.53 7.29 0.32
C SER A 352 8.52 7.83 1.76
N GLY A 353 7.47 8.57 2.17
CA GLY A 353 7.36 9.15 3.50
C GLY A 353 8.17 10.44 3.73
N VAL A 354 8.75 11.02 2.68
CA VAL A 354 9.60 12.21 2.77
C VAL A 354 9.09 13.33 1.86
N HIS A 355 8.93 14.52 2.43
CA HIS A 355 8.68 15.76 1.68
C HIS A 355 9.99 16.48 1.37
N GLU A 356 10.22 16.78 0.09
CA GLU A 356 11.41 17.51 -0.36
C GLU A 356 11.11 19.01 -0.60
N ILE A 357 11.84 19.87 0.11
CA ILE A 357 11.76 21.32 -0.04
C ILE A 357 13.01 21.81 -0.78
N PHE A 358 12.86 22.16 -2.05
CA PHE A 358 13.98 22.52 -2.94
C PHE A 358 14.58 23.91 -2.72
N VAL A 359 13.83 24.79 -2.07
CA VAL A 359 14.29 26.13 -1.72
C VAL A 359 13.67 26.59 -0.41
N PHE A 360 14.53 26.91 0.54
CA PHE A 360 14.16 27.48 1.81
C PHE A 360 15.20 28.53 2.19
N ASN A 361 14.78 29.78 2.34
CA ASN A 361 15.71 30.88 2.60
C ASN A 361 16.20 30.85 4.05
N PRO A 362 17.48 31.17 4.31
CA PRO A 362 18.02 31.23 5.67
C PRO A 362 17.41 32.41 6.44
N ALA A 363 17.46 32.37 7.78
CA ALA A 363 16.93 33.42 8.65
C ALA A 363 17.62 34.77 8.43
N SER A 364 18.88 34.74 7.99
CA SER A 364 19.62 35.94 7.58
C SER A 364 18.98 36.70 6.40
N ASN A 365 18.07 36.08 5.64
CA ASN A 365 17.32 36.73 4.57
C ASN A 365 16.03 37.37 5.07
N THR A 366 16.15 38.56 5.67
CA THR A 366 15.01 39.27 6.30
C THR A 366 13.98 39.82 5.32
N ASN A 367 14.28 39.87 4.02
CA ASN A 367 13.37 40.40 2.99
C ASN A 367 12.52 39.31 2.34
N GLN A 368 12.86 38.04 2.56
CA GLN A 368 12.20 36.88 1.97
C GLN A 368 12.20 35.76 3.00
N ARG A 369 11.27 35.83 3.94
CA ARG A 369 11.22 34.98 5.13
C ARG A 369 10.54 33.65 4.78
N SER A 370 11.25 32.54 4.97
CA SER A 370 10.72 31.21 4.72
C SER A 370 10.11 30.60 5.98
N SER A 371 9.03 29.84 5.80
CA SER A 371 8.38 29.06 6.86
C SER A 371 7.80 27.76 6.30
N LEU A 372 7.75 26.71 7.12
CA LEU A 372 7.05 25.48 6.82
C LEU A 372 5.77 25.42 7.65
N ARG A 373 4.64 25.12 7.01
CA ARG A 373 3.42 24.70 7.72
C ARG A 373 3.36 23.18 7.69
N LEU A 374 3.27 22.56 8.87
CA LEU A 374 3.31 21.12 9.07
C LEU A 374 2.03 20.71 9.77
N ILE A 375 1.35 19.69 9.24
CA ILE A 375 0.00 19.31 9.67
C ILE A 375 -0.03 17.81 9.86
N ASN A 376 -0.29 17.37 11.09
CA ASN A 376 -0.59 15.99 11.37
C ASN A 376 -2.02 15.71 10.88
N ASN A 377 -2.14 14.82 9.91
CA ASN A 377 -3.43 14.50 9.32
C ASN A 377 -4.13 13.32 9.99
N THR A 378 -3.50 12.73 11.01
CA THR A 378 -3.97 11.53 11.69
C THR A 378 -4.55 11.80 13.08
N ASP A 379 -5.17 10.78 13.65
CA ASP A 379 -5.72 10.75 15.01
C ASP A 379 -4.68 10.36 16.09
N GLN A 380 -3.42 10.18 15.70
CA GLN A 380 -2.32 9.82 16.59
C GLN A 380 -1.33 10.98 16.71
N ASN A 381 -0.62 11.06 17.84
CA ASN A 381 0.55 11.93 17.93
C ASN A 381 1.66 11.37 17.03
N GLY A 382 2.48 12.23 16.44
CA GLY A 382 3.62 11.80 15.64
C GLY A 382 4.88 12.61 15.93
N SER A 383 6.03 12.01 15.64
CA SER A 383 7.34 12.63 15.70
C SER A 383 7.74 13.11 14.30
N VAL A 384 8.18 14.36 14.19
CA VAL A 384 8.60 14.99 12.93
C VAL A 384 10.10 15.20 12.94
N ASP A 385 10.76 14.79 11.86
CA ASP A 385 12.20 14.98 11.62
C ASP A 385 12.42 15.93 10.43
N ILE A 386 13.31 16.91 10.61
CA ILE A 386 13.71 17.86 9.57
C ILE A 386 15.24 17.87 9.45
N SER A 387 15.74 17.58 8.24
CA SER A 387 17.16 17.69 7.90
C SER A 387 17.38 18.63 6.71
N GLY A 388 18.59 19.17 6.56
CA GLY A 388 18.90 20.20 5.58
C GLY A 388 20.22 19.98 4.83
N ILE A 389 20.25 20.40 3.57
CA ILE A 389 21.46 20.50 2.73
C ILE A 389 21.55 21.92 2.18
N ASN A 390 22.67 22.59 2.38
CA ASN A 390 22.86 23.96 1.90
C ASN A 390 23.34 24.01 0.43
N ASP A 391 23.48 25.20 -0.14
CA ASP A 391 23.82 25.38 -1.57
C ASP A 391 25.18 24.76 -1.96
N SER A 392 26.13 24.61 -1.01
CA SER A 392 27.41 23.95 -1.29
C SER A 392 27.37 22.42 -1.16
N GLY A 393 26.19 21.84 -0.94
CA GLY A 393 26.00 20.39 -0.76
C GLY A 393 26.33 19.89 0.65
N ALA A 394 26.55 20.78 1.63
CA ALA A 394 26.85 20.36 3.00
C ALA A 394 25.56 20.10 3.79
N GLN A 395 25.51 18.94 4.45
CA GLN A 395 24.42 18.52 5.35
C GLN A 395 24.46 19.30 6.68
N SER A 396 23.29 19.57 7.24
CA SER A 396 23.10 20.13 8.59
C SER A 396 22.95 19.03 9.64
N GLY A 397 22.80 19.43 10.92
CA GLY A 397 22.18 18.56 11.92
C GLY A 397 20.67 18.44 11.71
N ASP A 398 20.03 17.59 12.50
CA ASP A 398 18.60 17.33 12.45
C ASP A 398 17.85 18.19 13.48
N VAL A 399 16.59 18.51 13.16
CA VAL A 399 15.62 19.14 14.06
C VAL A 399 14.45 18.20 14.23
N THR A 400 14.11 17.88 15.49
CA THR A 400 13.07 16.91 15.83
C THR A 400 12.06 17.50 16.80
N PHE A 401 10.78 17.16 16.66
CA PHE A 401 9.73 17.57 17.61
C PHE A 401 8.48 16.71 17.47
N ASP A 402 7.68 16.64 18.55
CA ASP A 402 6.38 15.96 18.53
C ASP A 402 5.27 16.91 18.04
N LEU A 403 4.36 16.39 17.23
CA LEU A 403 3.16 17.07 16.77
C LEU A 403 1.93 16.25 17.16
N GLY A 404 1.02 16.86 17.93
CA GLY A 404 -0.17 16.19 18.43
C GLY A 404 -1.13 15.72 17.34
N ALA A 405 -2.02 14.79 17.69
CA ALA A 405 -3.09 14.32 16.82
C ALA A 405 -3.90 15.49 16.24
N ARG A 406 -4.09 15.49 14.92
CA ARG A 406 -4.78 16.55 14.14
C ARG A 406 -4.21 17.96 14.28
N GLU A 407 -3.09 18.15 14.97
CA GLU A 407 -2.47 19.44 15.24
C GLU A 407 -1.72 19.98 14.01
N ALA A 408 -1.60 21.30 13.93
CA ALA A 408 -0.80 21.95 12.91
C ALA A 408 0.10 23.03 13.52
N ILE A 409 1.35 23.10 13.02
CA ILE A 409 2.34 24.08 13.45
C ILE A 409 2.93 24.84 12.26
N THR A 410 3.55 25.98 12.53
CA THR A 410 4.40 26.66 11.55
C THR A 410 5.73 27.02 12.16
N VAL A 411 6.79 26.56 11.50
CA VAL A 411 8.18 26.78 11.90
C VAL A 411 8.85 27.70 10.88
N THR A 412 9.55 28.71 11.37
CA THR A 412 10.25 29.69 10.53
C THR A 412 11.70 29.28 10.31
N ALA A 413 12.37 29.92 9.35
CA ALA A 413 13.81 29.73 9.18
C ALA A 413 14.62 30.09 10.44
N ASP A 414 14.17 31.05 11.24
CA ASP A 414 14.84 31.40 12.49
C ASP A 414 14.71 30.27 13.53
N ASP A 415 13.51 29.68 13.65
CA ASP A 415 13.26 28.54 14.54
C ASP A 415 14.16 27.34 14.16
N LEU A 416 14.28 27.04 12.87
CA LEU A 416 15.09 25.92 12.39
C LEU A 416 16.60 26.16 12.48
N GLU A 417 17.09 27.38 12.20
CA GLU A 417 18.54 27.67 12.21
C GLU A 417 19.09 27.90 13.62
N ASN A 418 18.29 28.49 14.52
CA ASN A 418 18.72 28.89 15.86
C ASN A 418 18.14 28.02 17.00
N GLY A 419 17.18 27.15 16.71
CA GLY A 419 16.43 26.37 17.69
C GLY A 419 15.36 27.21 18.40
N ASN A 420 14.27 26.58 18.83
CA ASN A 420 13.21 27.25 19.58
C ASN A 420 12.48 26.27 20.54
N ASP A 421 12.91 26.26 21.81
CA ASP A 421 12.32 25.44 22.87
C ASP A 421 10.84 25.77 23.13
N ASP A 422 10.41 27.02 22.87
CA ASP A 422 9.03 27.46 23.14
C ASP A 422 8.01 26.82 22.18
N VAL A 423 8.46 26.31 21.03
CA VAL A 423 7.65 25.55 20.07
C VAL A 423 8.02 24.05 20.05
N GLY A 424 8.78 23.58 21.03
CA GLY A 424 9.11 22.16 21.22
C GLY A 424 10.20 21.60 20.31
N LEU A 425 10.96 22.46 19.61
CA LEU A 425 12.03 22.00 18.72
C LEU A 425 13.25 21.53 19.50
N GLU A 426 13.71 20.32 19.20
CA GLU A 426 15.00 19.79 19.65
C GLU A 426 16.01 19.82 18.49
N GLY A 427 17.19 20.40 18.72
CA GLY A 427 18.23 20.53 17.69
C GLY A 427 18.15 21.84 16.89
N LEU A 428 19.03 21.97 15.89
CA LEU A 428 19.10 23.13 14.98
C LEU A 428 19.91 22.82 13.71
N LEU A 429 19.57 23.47 12.59
CA LEU A 429 20.29 23.33 11.31
C LEU A 429 21.62 24.12 11.28
N GLY A 430 21.66 25.27 11.96
CA GLY A 430 22.79 26.22 11.95
C GLY A 430 22.80 27.22 10.79
N ASN A 431 23.84 28.06 10.71
CA ASN A 431 23.94 29.18 9.76
C ASN A 431 24.61 28.79 8.42
N GLY A 432 24.07 27.79 7.71
CA GLY A 432 24.64 27.20 6.49
C GLY A 432 25.02 28.20 5.38
N THR A 433 25.70 27.72 4.33
CA THR A 433 26.09 28.58 3.20
C THR A 433 24.98 28.65 2.15
N GLY A 434 24.39 29.83 1.97
CA GLY A 434 23.36 30.06 0.95
C GLY A 434 21.97 29.64 1.43
N LYS A 435 21.15 29.08 0.54
CA LYS A 435 19.80 28.58 0.83
C LYS A 435 19.82 27.11 1.23
N TRP A 436 18.75 26.69 1.89
CA TRP A 436 18.53 25.31 2.28
C TRP A 436 17.68 24.55 1.25
N ARG A 437 18.00 23.27 1.12
CA ARG A 437 17.11 22.19 0.69
C ARG A 437 16.76 21.38 1.93
N LEU A 438 15.49 21.18 2.24
CA LEU A 438 15.07 20.43 3.42
C LEU A 438 14.42 19.12 3.04
N SER A 439 14.60 18.11 3.89
CA SER A 439 13.86 16.85 3.87
C SER A 439 13.07 16.76 5.17
N VAL A 440 11.77 16.51 5.05
CA VAL A 440 10.85 16.43 6.20
C VAL A 440 10.17 15.06 6.17
N SER A 441 10.22 14.35 7.29
CA SER A 441 9.55 13.05 7.46
C SER A 441 8.85 12.99 8.82
N ALA A 442 7.89 12.07 8.93
CA ALA A 442 7.24 11.76 10.20
C ALA A 442 6.85 10.27 10.26
N ASP A 443 6.56 9.78 11.46
CA ASP A 443 6.00 8.44 11.69
C ASP A 443 4.47 8.38 11.55
N VAL A 444 3.84 9.50 11.21
CA VAL A 444 2.40 9.65 10.90
C VAL A 444 2.21 10.34 9.55
N GLU A 445 1.01 10.25 8.97
CA GLU A 445 0.68 11.00 7.74
C GLU A 445 0.79 12.51 7.99
N LEU A 446 1.75 13.13 7.32
CA LEU A 446 2.07 14.55 7.44
C LEU A 446 1.72 15.29 6.15
N LYS A 447 1.20 16.51 6.25
CA LYS A 447 1.06 17.43 5.10
C LYS A 447 1.91 18.66 5.33
N VAL A 448 2.67 19.06 4.30
CA VAL A 448 3.68 20.13 4.39
C VAL A 448 3.41 21.21 3.34
N GLN A 449 3.49 22.48 3.74
CA GLN A 449 3.55 23.61 2.81
C GLN A 449 4.82 24.45 3.05
N ASN A 450 5.57 24.69 1.98
CA ASN A 450 6.69 25.62 1.91
C ASN A 450 6.19 27.02 1.56
N LEU A 451 6.27 27.95 2.52
CA LEU A 451 5.75 29.30 2.39
C LEU A 451 6.89 30.32 2.45
N LEU A 452 6.72 31.41 1.70
CA LEU A 452 7.62 32.55 1.78
C LEU A 452 6.84 33.85 1.84
N ASP A 453 7.18 34.70 2.81
CA ASP A 453 6.57 36.01 2.96
C ASP A 453 7.58 37.16 2.91
N THR A 454 7.08 38.36 2.63
CA THR A 454 7.86 39.60 2.66
C THR A 454 7.45 40.47 3.86
N PRO A 455 8.30 41.39 4.32
CA PRO A 455 7.93 42.36 5.35
C PRO A 455 6.73 43.25 4.99
N THR A 456 6.43 43.39 3.69
CA THR A 456 5.24 44.10 3.19
C THR A 456 3.95 43.28 3.27
N GLY A 457 4.06 42.00 3.68
CA GLY A 457 2.94 41.12 3.96
C GLY A 457 2.45 40.30 2.78
N PHE A 458 3.19 40.30 1.66
CA PHE A 458 2.94 39.36 0.57
C PHE A 458 3.36 37.95 0.98
N LEU A 459 2.56 36.95 0.58
CA LEU A 459 2.80 35.54 0.85
C LEU A 459 2.83 34.80 -0.49
N THR A 460 3.70 33.80 -0.62
CA THR A 460 3.72 32.90 -1.76
C THR A 460 3.81 31.45 -1.30
N ASN A 461 3.26 30.55 -2.10
CA ASN A 461 3.39 29.11 -1.94
C ASN A 461 4.50 28.60 -2.86
N LEU A 462 5.50 27.93 -2.29
CA LEU A 462 6.64 27.34 -3.00
C LEU A 462 6.64 25.80 -2.91
N SER A 463 5.51 25.19 -2.52
CA SER A 463 5.33 23.76 -2.25
C SER A 463 5.23 22.89 -3.51
N ARG A 464 6.10 23.12 -4.49
CA ARG A 464 5.93 22.65 -5.87
C ARG A 464 5.77 21.12 -6.02
N PRO A 465 4.84 20.61 -6.86
CA PRO A 465 4.93 19.27 -7.48
C PRO A 465 6.15 19.12 -8.37
N VAL A 466 6.93 18.05 -8.18
CA VAL A 466 7.92 17.64 -9.18
C VAL A 466 7.12 17.09 -10.36
N GLU A 467 7.13 17.78 -11.49
CA GLU A 467 6.69 17.16 -12.74
C GLU A 467 7.65 16.01 -13.04
N ARG A 468 7.16 14.78 -12.96
CA ARG A 468 7.97 13.59 -13.23
C ARG A 468 8.38 13.62 -14.69
N HIS A 469 9.67 13.52 -14.95
CA HIS A 469 10.22 13.54 -16.30
C HIS A 469 10.01 12.17 -16.96
N ILE A 470 9.67 12.13 -18.24
CA ILE A 470 9.48 10.86 -18.98
C ILE A 470 10.77 10.05 -19.00
N SER A 471 11.94 10.71 -19.06
CA SER A 471 13.23 10.01 -18.99
C SER A 471 13.53 9.36 -17.63
N ALA A 472 12.70 9.58 -16.62
CA ALA A 472 12.77 8.88 -15.34
C ALA A 472 11.92 7.60 -15.33
N ILE A 473 11.14 7.36 -16.39
CA ILE A 473 10.46 6.08 -16.62
C ILE A 473 11.45 5.14 -17.30
N ASN A 474 11.50 3.91 -16.81
CA ASN A 474 12.25 2.85 -17.44
C ASN A 474 11.39 2.21 -18.54
N PHE A 475 11.80 2.37 -19.80
CA PHE A 475 11.21 1.68 -20.96
C PHE A 475 12.20 0.60 -21.43
N PRO A 476 11.98 -0.69 -21.11
CA PRO A 476 12.86 -1.79 -21.51
C PRO A 476 12.89 -2.03 -23.02
N ASP A 477 11.81 -1.70 -23.73
CA ASP A 477 11.69 -1.79 -25.19
C ASP A 477 12.25 -0.53 -25.86
N ASP A 478 13.35 -0.68 -26.61
CA ASP A 478 14.00 0.43 -27.31
C ASP A 478 13.04 1.12 -28.32
N ALA A 479 12.10 0.39 -28.94
CA ALA A 479 11.17 0.97 -29.91
C ALA A 479 10.07 1.79 -29.24
N LEU A 480 9.59 1.36 -28.06
CA LEU A 480 8.70 2.18 -27.23
C LEU A 480 9.44 3.37 -26.65
N ALA A 481 10.66 3.18 -26.13
CA ALA A 481 11.50 4.25 -25.62
C ALA A 481 11.74 5.33 -26.68
N ASP A 482 12.08 4.91 -27.90
CA ASP A 482 12.25 5.81 -29.05
C ASP A 482 10.93 6.46 -29.45
N CYS A 483 9.82 5.72 -29.49
CA CYS A 483 8.50 6.26 -29.77
C CYS A 483 8.11 7.37 -28.79
N VAL A 484 8.24 7.10 -27.49
CA VAL A 484 7.98 8.05 -26.41
C VAL A 484 8.94 9.25 -26.51
N ALA A 485 10.23 9.01 -26.76
CA ALA A 485 11.21 10.08 -26.96
C ALA A 485 10.89 10.95 -28.19
N ASN A 486 10.33 10.37 -29.25
CA ASN A 486 9.94 11.06 -30.48
C ASN A 486 8.72 11.96 -30.32
N THR A 487 7.95 11.82 -29.23
CA THR A 487 6.87 12.75 -28.92
C THR A 487 7.39 14.15 -28.56
N GLU A 488 8.68 14.28 -28.24
CA GLU A 488 9.32 15.45 -27.64
C GLU A 488 8.66 15.92 -26.33
N VAL A 489 7.75 15.12 -25.75
CA VAL A 489 7.16 15.39 -24.45
C VAL A 489 8.17 15.07 -23.37
N ILE A 490 8.25 15.94 -22.37
CA ILE A 490 9.30 15.96 -21.37
C ILE A 490 8.78 15.42 -20.03
N TYR A 491 7.51 15.68 -19.73
CA TYR A 491 6.89 15.32 -18.46
C TYR A 491 5.75 14.33 -18.64
N VAL A 492 5.65 13.43 -17.68
CA VAL A 492 4.73 12.29 -17.70
C VAL A 492 3.27 12.74 -17.79
N ASN A 493 2.90 13.76 -17.02
CA ASN A 493 1.57 14.36 -17.04
C ASN A 493 1.26 15.18 -18.31
N GLU A 494 2.26 15.38 -19.18
CA GLU A 494 2.08 16.06 -20.46
C GLU A 494 1.96 15.09 -21.65
N LEU A 495 2.13 13.78 -21.45
CA LEU A 495 2.02 12.84 -22.56
C LEU A 495 0.59 12.29 -22.63
N THR A 496 -0.26 13.02 -23.36
CA THR A 496 -1.67 12.65 -23.53
C THR A 496 -1.92 11.84 -24.80
N ASN A 497 -1.03 11.90 -25.78
CA ASN A 497 -1.15 11.17 -27.04
C ASN A 497 0.17 10.48 -27.37
N LEU A 498 0.13 9.17 -27.58
CA LEU A 498 1.29 8.40 -27.98
C LEU A 498 0.94 7.54 -29.18
N SER A 499 1.59 7.77 -30.32
CA SER A 499 1.48 6.91 -31.51
C SER A 499 2.83 6.29 -31.82
N CYS A 500 2.88 4.97 -31.68
CA CYS A 500 4.01 4.12 -32.01
C CYS A 500 3.69 3.22 -33.20
N PHE A 501 2.95 3.72 -34.19
CA PHE A 501 2.55 2.94 -35.37
C PHE A 501 3.75 2.33 -36.12
N LEU A 502 3.73 1.01 -36.36
CA LEU A 502 4.76 0.27 -37.10
C LEU A 502 6.21 0.49 -36.60
N GLN A 503 6.42 0.72 -35.30
CA GLN A 503 7.76 0.92 -34.73
C GLN A 503 8.44 -0.39 -34.33
N GLY A 504 7.71 -1.51 -34.32
CA GLY A 504 8.22 -2.80 -33.90
C GLY A 504 8.25 -2.96 -32.38
N VAL A 505 7.35 -2.26 -31.67
CA VAL A 505 7.18 -2.39 -30.22
C VAL A 505 6.74 -3.82 -29.87
N THR A 506 7.36 -4.38 -28.84
CA THR A 506 7.10 -5.72 -28.32
C THR A 506 6.77 -5.75 -26.82
N ASP A 507 7.24 -4.76 -26.06
CA ASP A 507 7.00 -4.62 -24.61
C ASP A 507 6.54 -3.19 -24.28
N THR A 508 5.44 -3.09 -23.53
CA THR A 508 4.82 -1.82 -23.14
C THR A 508 5.18 -1.32 -21.75
N THR A 509 6.11 -1.97 -21.05
CA THR A 509 6.56 -1.57 -19.71
C THR A 509 7.03 -0.10 -19.70
N GLY A 510 6.52 0.66 -18.74
CA GLY A 510 6.68 2.11 -18.61
C GLY A 510 5.46 2.91 -19.11
N LEU A 511 4.54 2.29 -19.85
CA LEU A 511 3.29 2.91 -20.28
C LEU A 511 2.34 3.18 -19.09
N GLU A 512 2.40 2.35 -18.04
CA GLU A 512 1.62 2.49 -16.80
C GLU A 512 1.93 3.78 -16.03
N GLU A 513 3.13 4.32 -16.24
CA GLU A 513 3.54 5.58 -15.64
C GLU A 513 2.95 6.77 -16.41
N LEU A 514 2.54 6.60 -17.68
CA LEU A 514 1.97 7.63 -18.55
C LEU A 514 0.45 7.80 -18.32
N THR A 515 0.06 8.04 -17.07
CA THR A 515 -1.35 8.05 -16.63
C THR A 515 -2.21 9.15 -17.28
N ALA A 516 -1.57 10.18 -17.84
CA ALA A 516 -2.26 11.25 -18.56
C ALA A 516 -2.64 10.89 -20.01
N LEU A 517 -2.31 9.68 -20.49
CA LEU A 517 -2.65 9.23 -21.84
C LEU A 517 -4.16 9.17 -22.05
N VAL A 518 -4.59 9.78 -23.15
CA VAL A 518 -5.97 9.84 -23.59
C VAL A 518 -6.12 9.24 -24.99
N ASP A 519 -5.14 9.41 -25.89
CA ASP A 519 -5.07 8.67 -27.16
C ASP A 519 -3.80 7.81 -27.22
N LEU A 520 -3.98 6.50 -27.46
CA LEU A 520 -2.87 5.57 -27.62
C LEU A 520 -3.01 4.80 -28.94
N ASP A 521 -2.03 4.94 -29.81
CA ASP A 521 -1.94 4.20 -31.07
C ASP A 521 -0.67 3.34 -31.09
N LEU A 522 -0.86 2.06 -30.87
CA LEU A 522 0.18 1.04 -30.96
C LEU A 522 -0.04 0.13 -32.17
N SER A 523 -0.75 0.59 -33.21
CA SER A 523 -1.08 -0.26 -34.36
C SER A 523 0.15 -0.66 -35.20
N GLY A 524 0.06 -1.78 -35.91
CA GLY A 524 1.13 -2.25 -36.79
C GLY A 524 2.38 -2.76 -36.07
N ASN A 525 2.32 -3.04 -34.77
CA ASN A 525 3.46 -3.52 -34.02
C ASN A 525 3.47 -5.05 -33.90
N GLN A 526 4.25 -5.58 -32.96
CA GLN A 526 4.37 -7.01 -32.70
C GLN A 526 3.91 -7.34 -31.28
N LEU A 527 2.94 -6.56 -30.76
CA LEU A 527 2.40 -6.75 -29.43
C LEU A 527 1.61 -8.05 -29.36
N THR A 528 1.93 -8.87 -28.36
CA THR A 528 1.18 -10.08 -27.98
C THR A 528 0.30 -9.83 -26.76
N SER A 529 0.70 -8.90 -25.89
CA SER A 529 -0.05 -8.38 -24.75
C SER A 529 0.13 -6.86 -24.62
N ILE A 530 -0.75 -6.22 -23.83
CA ILE A 530 -0.67 -4.81 -23.44
C ILE A 530 -1.40 -4.61 -22.11
N ASP A 531 -0.80 -3.82 -21.20
CA ASP A 531 -1.45 -3.33 -19.97
C ASP A 531 -1.72 -1.83 -20.11
N ILE A 532 -2.99 -1.45 -20.01
CA ILE A 532 -3.48 -0.06 -20.06
C ILE A 532 -4.25 0.34 -18.78
N SER A 533 -4.18 -0.48 -17.72
CA SER A 533 -4.99 -0.30 -16.49
C SER A 533 -4.74 1.03 -15.79
N ALA A 534 -3.50 1.52 -15.78
CA ALA A 534 -3.14 2.81 -15.20
C ALA A 534 -3.48 4.01 -16.11
N ASN A 535 -3.81 3.77 -17.38
CA ASN A 535 -4.16 4.81 -18.36
C ASN A 535 -5.67 5.06 -18.38
N THR A 536 -6.28 5.26 -17.20
CA THR A 536 -7.74 5.40 -17.02
C THR A 536 -8.32 6.62 -17.75
N ALA A 537 -7.47 7.58 -18.13
CA ALA A 537 -7.83 8.74 -18.92
C ALA A 537 -8.04 8.43 -20.43
N LEU A 538 -7.75 7.21 -20.90
CA LEU A 538 -7.88 6.82 -22.31
C LEU A 538 -9.30 6.98 -22.86
N GLN A 539 -9.42 7.72 -23.96
CA GLN A 539 -10.64 7.90 -24.75
C GLN A 539 -10.55 7.25 -26.15
N SER A 540 -9.34 7.11 -26.70
CA SER A 540 -9.08 6.45 -27.98
C SER A 540 -7.92 5.46 -27.87
N LEU A 541 -8.14 4.25 -28.39
CA LEU A 541 -7.14 3.18 -28.38
C LEU A 541 -7.10 2.48 -29.74
N ASN A 542 -5.96 2.55 -30.43
CA ASN A 542 -5.72 1.82 -31.67
C ASN A 542 -4.60 0.79 -31.47
N LEU A 543 -4.98 -0.47 -31.56
CA LEU A 543 -4.11 -1.63 -31.47
C LEU A 543 -4.16 -2.47 -32.74
N SER A 544 -4.73 -1.98 -33.84
CA SER A 544 -4.90 -2.74 -35.07
C SER A 544 -3.57 -3.27 -35.64
N ASN A 545 -3.58 -4.34 -36.43
CA ASN A 545 -2.38 -4.91 -37.05
C ASN A 545 -1.27 -5.31 -36.03
N ASN A 546 -1.66 -5.91 -34.90
CA ASN A 546 -0.76 -6.52 -33.93
C ASN A 546 -0.98 -8.05 -33.88
N GLN A 547 -0.47 -8.71 -32.85
CA GLN A 547 -0.61 -10.14 -32.59
C GLN A 547 -1.37 -10.39 -31.28
N LEU A 548 -2.22 -9.44 -30.88
CA LEU A 548 -3.00 -9.55 -29.66
C LEU A 548 -4.00 -10.70 -29.80
N ALA A 549 -4.03 -11.60 -28.82
CA ALA A 549 -5.05 -12.63 -28.75
C ALA A 549 -6.35 -12.10 -28.09
N THR A 550 -6.20 -11.04 -27.31
CA THR A 550 -7.15 -10.57 -26.30
C THR A 550 -6.81 -9.15 -25.83
N LEU A 551 -7.78 -8.46 -25.22
CA LEU A 551 -7.60 -7.10 -24.68
C LEU A 551 -8.51 -6.90 -23.47
N ASP A 552 -7.92 -6.42 -22.36
CA ASP A 552 -8.64 -5.93 -21.17
C ASP A 552 -8.61 -4.41 -21.16
N ALA A 553 -9.79 -3.79 -21.15
CA ALA A 553 -9.97 -2.34 -21.07
C ALA A 553 -11.03 -1.96 -20.02
N SER A 554 -11.18 -2.77 -18.98
CA SER A 554 -12.17 -2.60 -17.90
C SER A 554 -11.96 -1.31 -17.09
N GLU A 555 -10.71 -0.98 -16.76
CA GLU A 555 -10.33 0.25 -16.04
C GLU A 555 -10.40 1.52 -16.91
N ASN A 556 -10.55 1.38 -18.22
CA ASN A 556 -10.54 2.50 -19.18
C ASN A 556 -11.96 2.96 -19.51
N GLN A 557 -12.72 3.32 -18.47
CA GLN A 557 -14.14 3.67 -18.54
C GLN A 557 -14.47 4.88 -19.44
N LEU A 558 -13.45 5.68 -19.79
CA LEU A 558 -13.58 6.83 -20.68
C LEU A 558 -13.41 6.49 -22.17
N LEU A 559 -13.09 5.23 -22.52
CA LEU A 559 -12.91 4.81 -23.91
C LEU A 559 -14.17 5.01 -24.73
N SER A 560 -14.03 5.80 -25.79
CA SER A 560 -15.08 6.11 -26.76
C SER A 560 -14.76 5.62 -28.17
N SER A 561 -13.50 5.27 -28.42
CA SER A 561 -13.02 4.73 -29.69
C SER A 561 -12.00 3.63 -29.47
N ILE A 562 -12.23 2.48 -30.07
CA ILE A 562 -11.30 1.34 -30.02
C ILE A 562 -11.17 0.71 -31.42
N ASP A 563 -9.94 0.58 -31.91
CA ASP A 563 -9.62 -0.16 -33.13
C ASP A 563 -8.64 -1.28 -32.82
N ILE A 564 -9.10 -2.50 -33.03
CA ILE A 564 -8.39 -3.75 -32.74
C ILE A 564 -8.35 -4.65 -33.97
N THR A 565 -8.69 -4.11 -35.15
CA THR A 565 -8.77 -4.87 -36.41
C THR A 565 -7.42 -5.47 -36.79
N ASP A 566 -7.42 -6.54 -37.58
CA ASP A 566 -6.18 -7.21 -38.01
C ASP A 566 -5.27 -7.68 -36.84
N ASN A 567 -5.88 -8.11 -35.73
CA ASN A 567 -5.24 -8.90 -34.68
C ASN A 567 -5.75 -10.35 -34.70
N ASP A 568 -5.17 -11.21 -33.87
CA ASP A 568 -5.68 -12.55 -33.57
C ASP A 568 -6.72 -12.52 -32.42
N ILE A 569 -7.42 -11.39 -32.26
CA ILE A 569 -8.34 -11.14 -31.15
C ILE A 569 -9.53 -12.08 -31.21
N SER A 570 -9.57 -12.99 -30.25
CA SER A 570 -10.68 -13.92 -30.00
C SER A 570 -11.69 -13.37 -28.98
N CYS A 571 -11.33 -12.27 -28.32
CA CYS A 571 -12.02 -11.75 -27.15
C CYS A 571 -11.64 -10.29 -26.83
N VAL A 572 -12.59 -9.53 -26.28
CA VAL A 572 -12.38 -8.17 -25.79
C VAL A 572 -13.21 -7.96 -24.52
N ASP A 573 -12.57 -7.57 -23.41
CA ASP A 573 -13.25 -7.21 -22.16
C ASP A 573 -13.37 -5.69 -22.03
N ILE A 574 -14.60 -5.18 -22.06
CA ILE A 574 -14.96 -3.76 -22.07
C ILE A 574 -16.24 -3.59 -21.23
N GLU A 575 -16.19 -2.78 -20.17
CA GLU A 575 -17.38 -2.41 -19.37
C GLU A 575 -18.08 -1.12 -19.86
N VAL A 576 -17.93 -0.77 -21.14
CA VAL A 576 -18.48 0.47 -21.71
C VAL A 576 -20.00 0.38 -21.93
N ILE A 577 -20.72 1.35 -21.37
CA ILE A 577 -22.14 1.64 -21.61
C ILE A 577 -22.39 1.73 -23.13
N GLU A 578 -23.27 0.84 -23.63
CA GLU A 578 -23.69 0.69 -25.04
C GLU A 578 -23.61 1.99 -25.89
N ARG A 579 -22.54 2.16 -26.68
CA ARG A 579 -22.52 3.01 -27.88
C ARG A 579 -21.80 2.31 -29.04
N ASP A 580 -22.31 2.58 -30.23
CA ASP A 580 -22.20 1.81 -31.48
C ASP A 580 -20.74 1.62 -31.98
N HIS A 581 -20.11 0.48 -31.66
CA HIS A 581 -18.78 0.11 -32.17
C HIS A 581 -18.90 -0.75 -33.42
N SER A 582 -18.92 -0.12 -34.59
CA SER A 582 -18.99 -0.81 -35.89
C SER A 582 -17.83 -1.78 -36.18
N ALA A 583 -16.74 -1.71 -35.41
CA ALA A 583 -15.56 -2.57 -35.48
C ALA A 583 -15.76 -3.97 -34.84
N LEU A 584 -16.81 -4.18 -34.05
CA LEU A 584 -17.06 -5.44 -33.31
C LEU A 584 -17.87 -6.49 -34.09
N ASN A 585 -18.05 -6.30 -35.40
CA ASN A 585 -18.82 -7.24 -36.23
C ASN A 585 -18.10 -8.59 -36.37
N GLY A 586 -18.54 -9.59 -35.60
CA GLY A 586 -18.02 -10.97 -35.63
C GLY A 586 -17.25 -11.39 -34.37
N VAL A 587 -17.12 -10.50 -33.39
CA VAL A 587 -16.51 -10.76 -32.09
C VAL A 587 -17.62 -11.21 -31.12
N THR A 588 -17.42 -12.34 -30.44
CA THR A 588 -18.33 -12.81 -29.39
C THR A 588 -18.16 -11.92 -28.16
N HIS A 589 -19.17 -11.10 -27.85
CA HIS A 589 -19.32 -10.52 -26.52
C HIS A 589 -19.70 -11.63 -25.54
N ASN A 590 -18.73 -12.16 -24.81
CA ASN A 590 -18.97 -13.02 -23.66
C ASN A 590 -17.76 -13.01 -22.72
N ALA A 591 -18.02 -13.13 -21.43
CA ALA A 591 -17.05 -13.12 -20.34
C ALA A 591 -15.96 -14.22 -20.40
N ASP A 592 -16.02 -15.16 -21.35
CA ASP A 592 -15.03 -16.25 -21.52
C ASP A 592 -14.11 -16.03 -22.73
N CYS A 593 -13.66 -14.80 -22.86
CA CYS A 593 -12.30 -14.53 -23.27
C CYS A 593 -11.28 -15.55 -22.74
N GLY A 594 -10.54 -16.23 -23.62
CA GLY A 594 -9.39 -17.05 -23.21
C GLY A 594 -8.45 -16.27 -22.28
N SER A 595 -7.59 -16.94 -21.52
CA SER A 595 -6.89 -16.38 -20.36
C SER A 595 -5.95 -15.19 -20.57
N ASN A 596 -5.68 -14.80 -21.82
CA ASN A 596 -4.62 -13.85 -22.20
C ASN A 596 -3.25 -14.28 -21.67
N TRP A 597 -3.08 -15.56 -21.30
CA TRP A 597 -1.96 -15.98 -20.48
C TRP A 597 -0.65 -15.99 -21.25
N GLU A 598 0.32 -15.27 -20.72
CA GLU A 598 1.71 -15.33 -21.14
C GLU A 598 2.57 -15.90 -20.00
N PRO A 599 3.45 -16.89 -20.28
CA PRO A 599 4.35 -17.43 -19.29
C PRO A 599 5.22 -16.34 -18.66
N SER A 600 5.30 -16.34 -17.34
CA SER A 600 6.07 -15.41 -16.49
C SER A 600 5.64 -13.94 -16.55
N VAL A 601 4.48 -13.62 -17.13
CA VAL A 601 3.88 -12.28 -17.13
C VAL A 601 2.67 -12.30 -16.20
N PHE A 602 2.72 -11.54 -15.10
CA PHE A 602 1.72 -11.58 -14.02
C PHE A 602 1.00 -10.23 -13.89
N PRO A 603 -0.35 -10.19 -13.93
CA PRO A 603 -1.10 -8.97 -13.61
C PRO A 603 -0.87 -8.51 -12.16
N ARG A 604 -1.13 -7.25 -11.83
CA ARG A 604 -0.99 -6.75 -10.46
C ARG A 604 -2.06 -7.39 -9.55
N VAL A 605 -1.65 -7.79 -8.35
CA VAL A 605 -2.54 -8.46 -7.37
C VAL A 605 -3.71 -7.54 -6.96
N ASN A 606 -3.47 -6.24 -6.81
CA ASN A 606 -4.49 -5.28 -6.38
C ASN A 606 -5.61 -5.12 -7.40
N ASP A 607 -5.28 -5.12 -8.70
CA ASP A 607 -6.23 -4.96 -9.80
C ASP A 607 -7.20 -6.16 -9.88
N LEU A 608 -6.80 -7.33 -9.36
CA LEU A 608 -7.60 -8.55 -9.35
C LEU A 608 -8.26 -8.83 -7.98
N THR A 609 -7.98 -7.99 -6.98
CA THR A 609 -8.49 -8.22 -5.62
C THR A 609 -9.98 -7.95 -5.60
N ALA A 610 -10.74 -8.88 -5.00
CA ALA A 610 -12.19 -8.83 -4.88
C ALA A 610 -12.97 -8.95 -6.21
N LEU A 611 -12.32 -9.23 -7.35
CA LEU A 611 -13.00 -9.66 -8.57
C LEU A 611 -13.43 -11.12 -8.44
N CYS A 612 -14.70 -11.34 -8.12
CA CYS A 612 -15.22 -12.64 -7.73
C CYS A 612 -16.20 -13.18 -8.76
N ALA A 613 -16.00 -14.42 -9.19
CA ALA A 613 -16.96 -15.16 -10.03
C ALA A 613 -18.34 -15.23 -9.37
N SER A 614 -18.36 -15.32 -8.03
CA SER A 614 -19.57 -15.30 -7.21
C SER A 614 -19.43 -14.30 -6.06
N PRO A 615 -19.69 -13.00 -6.29
CA PRO A 615 -19.57 -11.97 -5.26
C PRO A 615 -20.46 -12.24 -4.05
N ARG A 616 -19.93 -12.03 -2.85
CA ARG A 616 -20.73 -12.12 -1.61
C ARG A 616 -21.58 -10.86 -1.45
N GLU A 617 -22.86 -11.05 -1.12
CA GLU A 617 -23.77 -9.95 -0.80
C GLU A 617 -23.84 -9.69 0.71
N GLY A 618 -24.20 -8.47 1.09
CA GLY A 618 -24.47 -8.10 2.49
C GLY A 618 -23.27 -7.52 3.22
N ILE A 619 -23.26 -7.67 4.54
CA ILE A 619 -22.27 -7.05 5.43
C ILE A 619 -21.24 -8.10 5.86
N ASN A 620 -19.97 -7.76 5.67
CA ASN A 620 -18.83 -8.49 6.20
C ASN A 620 -18.85 -8.41 7.74
N PRO A 621 -18.97 -9.56 8.44
CA PRO A 621 -19.10 -9.58 9.89
C PRO A 621 -17.81 -9.16 10.63
N ALA A 622 -16.65 -9.16 9.97
CA ALA A 622 -15.37 -8.82 10.61
C ALA A 622 -15.16 -7.30 10.79
N ASN A 623 -15.70 -6.48 9.89
CA ASN A 623 -15.53 -5.02 9.93
C ASN A 623 -16.87 -4.25 9.88
N ASN A 624 -18.00 -4.96 9.78
CA ASN A 624 -19.35 -4.39 9.71
C ASN A 624 -19.55 -3.43 8.52
N GLN A 625 -18.81 -3.63 7.41
CA GLN A 625 -18.98 -2.94 6.13
C GLN A 625 -19.53 -3.89 5.05
N PRO A 626 -20.07 -3.40 3.92
CA PRO A 626 -20.40 -4.27 2.79
C PRO A 626 -19.21 -5.11 2.34
N TYR A 627 -19.43 -6.32 1.83
CA TYR A 627 -18.35 -7.06 1.17
C TYR A 627 -17.79 -6.24 0.00
N PRO A 628 -16.46 -6.15 -0.14
CA PRO A 628 -15.82 -5.40 -1.23
C PRO A 628 -15.88 -6.15 -2.57
N ASP A 629 -16.51 -7.33 -2.60
CA ASP A 629 -16.59 -8.20 -3.76
C ASP A 629 -17.29 -7.51 -4.94
N ILE A 630 -16.61 -7.47 -6.08
CA ILE A 630 -17.09 -6.99 -7.37
C ILE A 630 -17.29 -8.20 -8.28
N GLN A 631 -18.22 -8.11 -9.22
CA GLN A 631 -18.44 -9.18 -10.20
C GLN A 631 -17.21 -9.36 -11.09
N GLY A 632 -16.51 -10.48 -10.91
CA GLY A 632 -15.44 -10.96 -11.77
C GLY A 632 -15.76 -12.34 -12.35
N ARG A 633 -14.72 -13.06 -12.74
CA ARG A 633 -14.76 -14.40 -13.33
C ARG A 633 -13.82 -15.35 -12.60
N ILE A 634 -13.95 -16.64 -12.89
CA ILE A 634 -13.03 -17.67 -12.40
C ILE A 634 -11.60 -17.39 -12.88
N LEU A 635 -11.44 -16.86 -14.10
CA LEU A 635 -10.15 -16.45 -14.62
C LEU A 635 -9.50 -15.33 -13.79
N ASP A 636 -10.27 -14.37 -13.29
CA ASP A 636 -9.76 -13.24 -12.51
C ASP A 636 -9.30 -13.74 -11.13
N GLU A 637 -10.08 -14.62 -10.50
CA GLU A 637 -9.67 -15.32 -9.28
C GLU A 637 -8.39 -16.15 -9.52
N ASN A 638 -8.30 -16.88 -10.63
CA ASN A 638 -7.10 -17.66 -10.97
C ASN A 638 -5.90 -16.75 -11.22
N ASN A 639 -6.05 -15.66 -11.98
CA ASN A 639 -4.97 -14.70 -12.18
C ASN A 639 -4.54 -14.06 -10.87
N TRP A 640 -5.47 -13.79 -9.94
CA TRP A 640 -5.15 -13.29 -8.61
C TRP A 640 -4.28 -14.31 -7.87
N LEU A 641 -4.65 -15.60 -7.88
CA LEU A 641 -3.87 -16.67 -7.25
C LEU A 641 -2.47 -16.81 -7.86
N ARG A 642 -2.39 -16.74 -9.19
CA ARG A 642 -1.15 -16.83 -9.95
C ARG A 642 -0.20 -15.69 -9.60
N SER A 643 -0.68 -14.45 -9.68
CA SER A 643 0.08 -13.24 -9.36
C SER A 643 0.47 -13.18 -7.90
N LEU A 644 -0.45 -13.55 -7.00
CA LEU A 644 -0.19 -13.60 -5.57
C LEU A 644 0.91 -14.61 -5.24
N SER A 645 0.85 -15.80 -5.86
CA SER A 645 1.85 -16.83 -5.66
C SER A 645 3.20 -16.38 -6.22
N ASN A 646 3.24 -15.72 -7.37
CA ASN A 646 4.48 -15.14 -7.89
C ASN A 646 5.09 -14.09 -6.95
N LEU A 647 4.25 -13.21 -6.41
CA LEU A 647 4.68 -12.12 -5.54
C LEU A 647 5.16 -12.61 -4.17
N THR A 648 4.38 -13.49 -3.53
CA THR A 648 4.53 -13.77 -2.10
C THR A 648 5.13 -15.13 -1.79
N TYR A 649 5.07 -16.11 -2.71
CA TYR A 649 5.56 -17.46 -2.42
C TYR A 649 7.08 -17.48 -2.30
N LEU A 650 7.59 -18.18 -1.28
CA LEU A 650 9.02 -18.28 -0.98
C LEU A 650 9.82 -18.94 -2.11
N TRP A 651 9.17 -19.82 -2.87
CA TRP A 651 9.75 -20.54 -4.00
C TRP A 651 8.95 -20.28 -5.27
N TYR A 652 8.57 -19.02 -5.48
CA TYR A 652 7.81 -18.61 -6.66
C TYR A 652 8.47 -19.07 -7.97
N ASP A 653 9.80 -19.13 -8.00
CA ASP A 653 10.62 -19.57 -9.12
C ASP A 653 10.59 -21.10 -9.37
N GLU A 654 10.09 -21.89 -8.41
CA GLU A 654 9.87 -23.33 -8.54
C GLU A 654 8.44 -23.68 -9.00
N ILE A 655 7.54 -22.69 -9.11
CA ILE A 655 6.18 -22.91 -9.62
C ILE A 655 6.23 -23.16 -11.13
N ILE A 656 5.53 -24.20 -11.58
CA ILE A 656 5.26 -24.38 -13.01
C ILE A 656 4.14 -23.40 -13.35
N ASP A 657 4.51 -22.29 -13.96
CA ASP A 657 3.53 -21.33 -14.46
C ASP A 657 2.70 -21.97 -15.58
N GLN A 658 1.40 -22.07 -15.35
CA GLN A 658 0.42 -22.67 -16.25
C GLN A 658 -0.68 -21.66 -16.55
N ASP A 659 -1.31 -21.86 -17.69
CA ASP A 659 -2.43 -21.04 -18.11
C ASP A 659 -3.62 -21.15 -17.13
N PRO A 660 -3.97 -20.07 -16.40
CA PRO A 660 -5.06 -20.04 -15.42
C PRO A 660 -6.43 -20.29 -16.05
N GLY A 661 -6.60 -20.06 -17.37
CA GLY A 661 -7.85 -20.35 -18.08
C GLY A 661 -8.12 -21.83 -18.28
N ASN A 662 -7.13 -22.70 -18.07
CA ASN A 662 -7.33 -24.16 -18.12
C ASN A 662 -8.01 -24.72 -16.86
N PHE A 663 -8.28 -23.89 -15.86
CA PHE A 663 -8.80 -24.30 -14.57
C PHE A 663 -10.18 -23.68 -14.30
N GLU A 664 -11.20 -24.53 -14.25
CA GLU A 664 -12.58 -24.12 -13.94
C GLU A 664 -12.84 -24.00 -12.42
N ASP A 665 -11.85 -24.28 -11.58
CA ASP A 665 -11.96 -24.22 -10.12
C ASP A 665 -10.69 -23.57 -9.53
N PRO A 666 -10.81 -22.37 -8.92
CA PRO A 666 -9.68 -21.68 -8.31
C PRO A 666 -8.97 -22.47 -7.23
N ILE A 667 -9.68 -23.33 -6.50
CA ILE A 667 -9.06 -24.18 -5.47
C ILE A 667 -8.18 -25.25 -6.12
N VAL A 668 -8.64 -25.84 -7.23
CA VAL A 668 -7.83 -26.80 -8.00
C VAL A 668 -6.61 -26.13 -8.60
N TYR A 669 -6.76 -24.91 -9.11
CA TYR A 669 -5.65 -24.16 -9.67
C TYR A 669 -4.61 -23.78 -8.60
N PHE A 670 -5.06 -23.29 -7.46
CA PHE A 670 -4.18 -22.97 -6.33
C PHE A 670 -3.34 -24.16 -5.89
N ASP A 671 -3.90 -25.38 -5.88
CA ASP A 671 -3.16 -26.61 -5.54
C ASP A 671 -1.98 -26.92 -6.50
N GLU A 672 -1.97 -26.35 -7.71
CA GLU A 672 -0.88 -26.45 -8.68
C GLU A 672 0.19 -25.35 -8.49
N LEU A 673 -0.13 -24.24 -7.80
CA LEU A 673 0.73 -23.07 -7.62
C LEU A 673 1.75 -23.23 -6.47
N ARG A 674 2.45 -24.36 -6.46
CA ARG A 674 3.46 -24.68 -5.43
C ARG A 674 4.64 -25.45 -6.01
N THR A 675 5.73 -25.49 -5.26
CA THR A 675 6.89 -26.31 -5.63
C THR A 675 6.54 -27.81 -5.60
N LEU A 676 7.01 -28.52 -6.62
CA LEU A 676 6.96 -29.99 -6.68
C LEU A 676 8.29 -30.63 -6.25
N GLU A 677 9.27 -29.81 -5.85
CA GLU A 677 10.57 -30.27 -5.39
C GLU A 677 10.45 -31.09 -4.11
N ARG A 678 11.42 -31.99 -3.92
CA ARG A 678 11.46 -32.91 -2.78
C ARG A 678 12.68 -32.67 -1.91
N LEU A 679 12.45 -32.72 -0.61
CA LEU A 679 13.51 -32.76 0.40
C LEU A 679 14.33 -34.06 0.27
N PRO A 680 15.52 -34.15 0.89
CA PRO A 680 16.34 -35.38 0.86
C PRO A 680 15.61 -36.63 1.37
N SER A 681 14.62 -36.51 2.25
CA SER A 681 13.75 -37.62 2.67
C SER A 681 12.84 -38.17 1.56
N GLY A 682 12.70 -37.44 0.44
CA GLY A 682 11.73 -37.70 -0.62
C GLY A 682 10.35 -37.07 -0.38
N ARG A 683 10.14 -36.38 0.75
CA ARG A 683 8.90 -35.61 1.00
C ARG A 683 8.85 -34.35 0.13
N LEU A 684 7.66 -33.94 -0.31
CA LEU A 684 7.49 -32.64 -0.96
C LEU A 684 7.95 -31.51 -0.04
N LYS A 685 8.59 -30.51 -0.62
CA LYS A 685 9.12 -29.34 0.09
C LYS A 685 7.99 -28.47 0.64
N ASP A 686 6.92 -28.30 -0.12
CA ASP A 686 5.68 -27.67 0.34
C ASP A 686 4.60 -28.73 0.63
N THR A 687 4.23 -28.84 1.91
CA THR A 687 3.08 -29.65 2.37
C THR A 687 2.03 -28.79 3.09
N SER A 688 2.10 -27.47 2.94
CA SER A 688 1.34 -26.49 3.73
C SER A 688 0.69 -25.40 2.88
N HIS A 689 0.59 -25.63 1.58
CA HIS A 689 -0.23 -24.89 0.63
C HIS A 689 -1.69 -25.35 0.72
N PHE A 690 -2.62 -24.47 1.09
CA PHE A 690 -4.06 -24.82 1.18
C PHE A 690 -4.96 -23.58 1.19
N THR A 691 -6.25 -23.81 1.00
CA THR A 691 -7.30 -22.81 1.16
C THR A 691 -8.29 -23.20 2.26
N ILE A 692 -9.03 -22.21 2.75
CA ILE A 692 -10.18 -22.40 3.65
C ILE A 692 -11.13 -21.23 3.48
N ASN A 693 -12.43 -21.44 3.71
CA ASN A 693 -13.39 -20.35 3.75
C ASN A 693 -12.96 -19.27 4.77
N THR A 694 -13.01 -18.00 4.37
CA THR A 694 -12.50 -16.89 5.18
C THR A 694 -13.22 -16.74 6.52
N GLU A 695 -14.55 -16.87 6.53
CA GLU A 695 -15.32 -16.73 7.77
C GLU A 695 -15.07 -17.92 8.71
N ALA A 696 -14.98 -19.13 8.16
CA ALA A 696 -14.57 -20.31 8.92
C ALA A 696 -13.17 -20.16 9.54
N PHE A 697 -12.23 -19.59 8.78
CA PHE A 697 -10.88 -19.32 9.25
C PHE A 697 -10.88 -18.33 10.42
N ARG A 698 -11.51 -17.17 10.24
CA ARG A 698 -11.60 -16.12 11.27
C ARG A 698 -12.30 -16.63 12.53
N GLN A 699 -13.47 -17.26 12.37
CA GLN A 699 -14.22 -17.82 13.49
C GLN A 699 -13.35 -18.76 14.33
N TYR A 700 -12.57 -19.64 13.68
CA TYR A 700 -11.71 -20.58 14.39
C TYR A 700 -10.52 -19.89 15.06
N ILE A 701 -9.79 -19.02 14.35
CA ILE A 701 -8.61 -18.35 14.92
C ILE A 701 -8.97 -17.40 16.07
N GLU A 702 -10.09 -16.71 15.98
CA GLU A 702 -10.52 -15.71 16.97
C GLU A 702 -11.22 -16.35 18.17
N SER A 703 -12.12 -17.31 17.93
CA SER A 703 -12.98 -17.87 19.00
C SER A 703 -12.66 -19.32 19.36
N GLY A 704 -11.86 -20.02 18.56
CA GLY A 704 -11.65 -21.46 18.68
C GLY A 704 -12.83 -22.32 18.22
N THR A 705 -13.91 -21.71 17.70
CA THR A 705 -15.14 -22.44 17.34
C THR A 705 -15.09 -22.97 15.93
N SER A 706 -15.39 -24.26 15.75
CA SER A 706 -15.51 -24.87 14.43
C SER A 706 -16.76 -24.38 13.69
N SER A 707 -16.60 -23.90 12.46
CA SER A 707 -17.72 -23.51 11.58
C SER A 707 -18.44 -24.70 10.94
N ALA A 708 -17.74 -25.83 10.76
CA ALA A 708 -18.30 -27.09 10.32
C ALA A 708 -18.79 -27.94 11.50
N GLY A 709 -19.66 -28.91 11.22
CA GLY A 709 -20.08 -29.90 12.22
C GLY A 709 -18.86 -30.64 12.78
N SER A 710 -18.76 -30.72 14.11
CA SER A 710 -17.69 -31.44 14.78
C SER A 710 -18.23 -32.27 15.94
N TYR A 711 -17.58 -33.41 16.18
CA TYR A 711 -17.80 -34.20 17.39
C TYR A 711 -16.89 -33.78 18.55
N GLY A 712 -15.84 -33.00 18.26
CA GLY A 712 -14.77 -32.67 19.21
C GLY A 712 -13.94 -33.89 19.61
N THR A 713 -13.66 -34.79 18.67
CA THR A 713 -12.74 -35.93 18.89
C THR A 713 -11.74 -36.02 17.74
N ASN A 714 -10.47 -36.25 18.08
CA ASN A 714 -9.42 -36.54 17.12
C ASN A 714 -9.20 -38.05 17.06
N ILE A 715 -9.26 -38.61 15.85
CA ILE A 715 -9.04 -40.04 15.59
C ILE A 715 -7.76 -40.20 14.78
N THR A 716 -6.92 -41.15 15.16
CA THR A 716 -5.74 -41.55 14.39
C THR A 716 -5.87 -42.98 13.91
N PHE A 717 -5.30 -43.27 12.74
CA PHE A 717 -5.13 -44.63 12.27
C PHE A 717 -3.72 -45.10 12.56
N LEU A 718 -3.56 -45.99 13.55
CA LEU A 718 -2.27 -46.67 13.81
C LEU A 718 -1.88 -47.61 12.66
N GLN A 719 -2.88 -48.03 11.88
CA GLN A 719 -2.74 -48.73 10.61
C GLN A 719 -3.87 -48.27 9.70
N SER A 720 -3.54 -47.64 8.56
CA SER A 720 -4.53 -47.07 7.62
C SER A 720 -5.04 -48.07 6.58
N PHE A 721 -4.34 -49.19 6.39
CA PHE A 721 -4.74 -50.28 5.51
C PHE A 721 -5.34 -51.45 6.31
N PRO A 722 -6.33 -52.18 5.76
CA PRO A 722 -6.92 -53.34 6.41
C PRO A 722 -5.86 -54.37 6.88
N PRO A 723 -5.93 -54.87 8.14
CA PRO A 723 -6.85 -54.47 9.20
C PRO A 723 -6.55 -53.07 9.73
N ARG A 724 -7.50 -52.14 9.54
CA ARG A 724 -7.34 -50.76 10.01
C ARG A 724 -7.45 -50.69 11.52
N HIS A 725 -6.76 -49.72 12.12
CA HIS A 725 -6.79 -49.52 13.56
C HIS A 725 -7.01 -48.04 13.89
N ALA A 726 -8.29 -47.65 13.96
CA ALA A 726 -8.73 -46.30 14.33
C ALA A 726 -8.83 -46.17 15.85
N VAL A 727 -8.15 -45.18 16.42
CA VAL A 727 -8.10 -44.92 17.86
C VAL A 727 -8.34 -43.43 18.13
N VAL A 728 -9.15 -43.12 19.14
CA VAL A 728 -9.33 -41.77 19.64
C VAL A 728 -8.06 -41.33 20.36
N VAL A 729 -7.48 -40.21 19.95
CA VAL A 729 -6.24 -39.67 20.55
C VAL A 729 -6.51 -38.49 21.49
N MET A 730 -7.60 -37.77 21.28
CA MET A 730 -7.97 -36.62 22.08
C MET A 730 -9.47 -36.36 21.95
N THR A 731 -10.07 -35.87 23.02
CA THR A 731 -11.47 -35.45 23.07
C THR A 731 -11.52 -34.05 23.66
N GLU A 732 -12.15 -33.12 22.95
CA GLU A 732 -12.29 -31.72 23.35
C GLU A 732 -13.27 -31.60 24.53
N PRO A 733 -12.93 -30.89 25.61
CA PRO A 733 -13.87 -30.61 26.70
C PRO A 733 -15.15 -29.93 26.21
N GLY A 734 -16.30 -30.31 26.77
CA GLY A 734 -17.59 -29.72 26.42
C GLY A 734 -18.18 -30.13 25.06
N SER A 735 -17.49 -30.99 24.30
CA SER A 735 -17.92 -31.47 22.97
C SER A 735 -18.98 -32.59 23.03
N PRO A 736 -19.66 -32.90 21.90
CA PRO A 736 -20.52 -34.08 21.80
C PRO A 736 -19.83 -35.39 22.17
N ALA A 737 -18.58 -35.59 21.76
CA ALA A 737 -17.80 -36.79 22.08
C ALA A 737 -17.51 -36.90 23.59
N ALA A 738 -17.20 -35.78 24.25
CA ALA A 738 -17.05 -35.73 25.70
C ALA A 738 -18.37 -36.09 26.41
N GLY A 739 -19.50 -35.58 25.92
CA GLY A 739 -20.83 -35.85 26.48
C GLY A 739 -21.25 -37.32 26.49
N ILE A 740 -20.69 -38.14 25.59
CA ILE A 740 -20.93 -39.59 25.51
C ILE A 740 -19.75 -40.44 26.00
N ASN A 741 -18.79 -39.82 26.68
CA ASN A 741 -17.57 -40.44 27.21
C ASN A 741 -16.75 -41.19 26.15
N LEU A 742 -16.65 -40.67 24.92
CA LEU A 742 -15.70 -41.17 23.94
C LEU A 742 -14.33 -40.57 24.26
N THR A 743 -13.41 -41.37 24.78
CA THR A 743 -12.14 -40.90 25.39
C THR A 743 -10.90 -41.45 24.68
N ARG A 744 -9.75 -40.81 24.94
CA ARG A 744 -8.43 -41.24 24.46
C ARG A 744 -8.20 -42.74 24.73
N GLY A 745 -7.76 -43.46 23.70
CA GLY A 745 -7.53 -44.91 23.73
C GLY A 745 -8.70 -45.76 23.23
N ALA A 746 -9.92 -45.20 23.12
CA ALA A 746 -11.06 -45.92 22.56
C ALA A 746 -10.85 -46.23 21.06
N ARG A 747 -11.20 -47.45 20.65
CA ARG A 747 -11.11 -47.91 19.26
C ARG A 747 -12.44 -47.75 18.55
N ILE A 748 -12.42 -47.26 17.32
CA ILE A 748 -13.60 -47.21 16.46
C ILE A 748 -13.64 -48.48 15.62
N MET A 749 -14.71 -49.27 15.77
CA MET A 749 -14.88 -50.59 15.15
C MET A 749 -15.78 -50.51 13.91
N ALA A 750 -16.83 -49.70 13.93
CA ALA A 750 -17.71 -49.47 12.78
C ALA A 750 -18.31 -48.06 12.81
N VAL A 751 -18.68 -47.55 11.63
CA VAL A 751 -19.40 -46.29 11.44
C VAL A 751 -20.53 -46.52 10.45
N ASP A 752 -21.75 -46.14 10.82
CA ASP A 752 -22.99 -46.31 10.05
C ASP A 752 -23.20 -47.73 9.50
N GLY A 753 -22.85 -48.72 10.33
CA GLY A 753 -22.96 -50.15 9.98
C GLY A 753 -21.83 -50.68 9.08
N VAL A 754 -20.86 -49.84 8.68
CA VAL A 754 -19.67 -50.23 7.93
C VAL A 754 -18.51 -50.50 8.89
N ASP A 755 -17.91 -51.68 8.80
CA ASP A 755 -16.73 -52.07 9.59
C ASP A 755 -15.51 -51.22 9.21
N ILE A 756 -14.91 -50.52 10.18
CA ILE A 756 -13.68 -49.75 9.94
C ILE A 756 -12.51 -50.67 9.60
N VAL A 757 -12.44 -51.84 10.25
CA VAL A 757 -11.25 -52.70 10.22
C VAL A 757 -11.02 -53.29 8.83
N PHE A 758 -12.08 -53.82 8.20
CA PHE A 758 -12.00 -54.47 6.88
C PHE A 758 -12.99 -53.93 5.84
N GLY A 759 -13.85 -52.96 6.19
CA GLY A 759 -14.85 -52.43 5.27
C GLY A 759 -14.24 -51.77 4.03
N ALA A 760 -14.94 -51.96 2.91
CA ALA A 760 -14.56 -51.43 1.61
C ALA A 760 -15.38 -50.18 1.21
N ASP A 761 -16.43 -49.84 1.96
CA ASP A 761 -17.25 -48.64 1.74
C ASP A 761 -16.59 -47.44 2.44
N ILE A 762 -15.57 -46.89 1.76
CA ILE A 762 -14.73 -45.83 2.30
C ILE A 762 -15.48 -44.50 2.38
N ASP A 763 -16.42 -44.27 1.46
CA ASP A 763 -17.19 -43.01 1.42
C ASP A 763 -18.10 -42.88 2.63
N THR A 764 -18.80 -43.97 3.01
CA THR A 764 -19.62 -43.99 4.22
C THR A 764 -18.77 -43.80 5.48
N LEU A 765 -17.60 -44.45 5.56
CA LEU A 765 -16.68 -44.26 6.69
C LEU A 765 -16.17 -42.82 6.78
N ASN A 766 -15.79 -42.20 5.67
CA ASN A 766 -15.32 -40.82 5.64
C ASN A 766 -16.42 -39.84 6.04
N ALA A 767 -17.63 -40.00 5.50
CA ALA A 767 -18.77 -39.16 5.81
C ALA A 767 -19.14 -39.24 7.30
N GLY A 768 -19.20 -40.44 7.87
CA GLY A 768 -19.56 -40.58 9.28
C GLY A 768 -18.47 -40.15 10.27
N LEU A 769 -17.18 -40.30 9.90
CA LEU A 769 -16.05 -39.83 10.72
C LEU A 769 -15.85 -38.31 10.67
N ASN A 770 -16.23 -37.66 9.57
CA ASN A 770 -16.02 -36.23 9.33
C ASN A 770 -17.35 -35.58 8.90
N PRO A 771 -18.25 -35.25 9.84
CA PRO A 771 -19.54 -34.65 9.53
C PRO A 771 -19.34 -33.29 8.83
N ALA A 772 -20.12 -33.02 7.78
CA ALA A 772 -19.95 -31.82 6.97
C ALA A 772 -20.69 -30.61 7.56
N THR A 773 -21.83 -30.85 8.19
CA THR A 773 -22.72 -29.83 8.75
C THR A 773 -23.07 -30.09 10.21
N VAL A 774 -23.40 -29.02 10.93
CA VAL A 774 -23.86 -29.08 12.33
C VAL A 774 -25.21 -29.78 12.41
N GLY A 775 -25.36 -30.73 13.33
CA GLY A 775 -26.58 -31.51 13.54
C GLY A 775 -26.64 -32.85 12.80
N GLU A 776 -25.63 -33.17 11.98
CA GLU A 776 -25.46 -34.51 11.41
C GLU A 776 -25.32 -35.55 12.52
N THR A 777 -25.94 -36.72 12.32
CA THR A 777 -25.97 -37.77 13.34
C THR A 777 -25.55 -39.09 12.72
N HIS A 778 -24.59 -39.74 13.36
CA HIS A 778 -23.98 -40.98 12.89
C HIS A 778 -23.91 -42.03 14.01
N GLU A 779 -23.95 -43.30 13.63
CA GLU A 779 -23.83 -44.43 14.57
C GLU A 779 -22.42 -44.99 14.53
N PHE A 780 -21.78 -45.13 15.69
CA PHE A 780 -20.47 -45.74 15.81
C PHE A 780 -20.57 -46.98 16.68
N VAL A 781 -19.78 -48.00 16.36
CA VAL A 781 -19.47 -49.09 17.29
C VAL A 781 -18.06 -48.84 17.80
N VAL A 782 -17.91 -48.74 19.13
CA VAL A 782 -16.63 -48.43 19.76
C VAL A 782 -16.26 -49.48 20.80
N LEU A 783 -14.96 -49.71 20.95
CA LEU A 783 -14.38 -50.51 22.02
C LEU A 783 -13.56 -49.56 22.91
N ASP A 784 -14.08 -49.24 24.09
CA ASP A 784 -13.41 -48.33 25.03
C ASP A 784 -12.07 -48.93 25.52
N LEU A 785 -11.17 -48.06 25.98
CA LEU A 785 -9.90 -48.48 26.56
C LEU A 785 -10.13 -49.44 27.73
N ASP A 786 -9.34 -50.51 27.79
CA ASP A 786 -9.42 -51.60 28.79
C ASP A 786 -10.78 -52.35 28.85
N SER A 787 -11.62 -52.20 27.82
CA SER A 787 -12.87 -52.96 27.66
C SER A 787 -12.68 -54.15 26.71
N ASP A 788 -13.36 -55.26 27.01
CA ASP A 788 -13.52 -56.42 26.12
C ASP A 788 -14.88 -56.42 25.38
N THR A 789 -15.71 -55.41 25.62
CA THR A 789 -17.09 -55.31 25.06
C THR A 789 -17.26 -54.05 24.23
N GLU A 790 -17.73 -54.23 23.00
CA GLU A 790 -18.15 -53.14 22.12
C GLU A 790 -19.45 -52.49 22.60
N ARG A 791 -19.58 -51.18 22.40
CA ARG A 791 -20.84 -50.45 22.57
C ARG A 791 -21.19 -49.67 21.31
N SER A 792 -22.47 -49.65 20.96
CA SER A 792 -23.00 -48.71 19.97
C SER A 792 -23.21 -47.35 20.63
N ILE A 793 -22.80 -46.30 19.94
CA ILE A 793 -23.06 -44.91 20.28
C ILE A 793 -23.71 -44.23 19.08
N THR A 794 -24.60 -43.29 19.37
CA THR A 794 -25.09 -42.33 18.38
C THR A 794 -24.53 -40.98 18.78
N ILE A 795 -23.86 -40.31 17.85
CA ILE A 795 -23.23 -39.02 18.10
C ILE A 795 -23.75 -38.01 17.08
N THR A 796 -24.10 -36.82 17.58
CA THR A 796 -24.59 -35.70 16.76
C THR A 796 -23.52 -34.62 16.73
N SER A 797 -23.18 -34.13 15.54
CA SER A 797 -22.21 -33.06 15.35
C SER A 797 -22.75 -31.73 15.90
N ALA A 798 -21.87 -30.90 16.43
CA ALA A 798 -22.17 -29.57 16.92
C ALA A 798 -21.04 -28.60 16.53
N GLU A 799 -21.26 -27.30 16.71
CA GLU A 799 -20.15 -26.36 16.81
C GLU A 799 -19.34 -26.70 18.07
N VAL A 800 -18.03 -26.84 17.93
CA VAL A 800 -17.13 -27.17 19.04
C VAL A 800 -16.11 -26.06 19.20
N THR A 801 -16.06 -25.48 20.39
CA THR A 801 -15.04 -24.51 20.79
C THR A 801 -13.82 -25.23 21.36
N ALA A 802 -12.66 -25.03 20.74
CA ALA A 802 -11.39 -25.56 21.19
C ALA A 802 -10.95 -24.91 22.51
N VAL A 803 -10.33 -25.71 23.38
CA VAL A 803 -9.66 -25.29 24.61
C VAL A 803 -8.15 -25.53 24.40
N PRO A 804 -7.39 -24.52 23.98
CA PRO A 804 -5.99 -24.71 23.60
C PRO A 804 -5.09 -25.21 24.73
N VAL A 805 -5.29 -24.75 25.97
CA VAL A 805 -4.47 -25.12 27.12
C VAL A 805 -5.26 -26.03 28.05
N GLN A 806 -4.80 -27.25 28.22
CA GLN A 806 -5.47 -28.29 29.00
C GLN A 806 -4.49 -28.96 29.96
N HIS A 807 -5.03 -29.71 30.93
CA HIS A 807 -4.24 -30.55 31.84
C HIS A 807 -3.08 -29.81 32.56
N ILE A 808 -3.30 -28.58 33.02
CA ILE A 808 -2.32 -27.85 33.83
C ILE A 808 -2.09 -28.59 35.15
N GLN A 809 -0.84 -28.94 35.43
CA GLN A 809 -0.46 -29.73 36.59
C GLN A 809 0.91 -29.33 37.14
N THR A 810 1.07 -29.49 38.44
CA THR A 810 2.38 -29.46 39.12
C THR A 810 2.73 -30.86 39.60
N ILE A 811 3.89 -31.36 39.19
CA ILE A 811 4.39 -32.70 39.51
C ILE A 811 5.55 -32.56 40.49
N ASP A 812 5.40 -33.11 41.69
CA ASP A 812 6.46 -33.15 42.70
C ASP A 812 7.50 -34.23 42.33
N THR A 813 8.78 -33.85 42.28
CA THR A 813 9.90 -34.78 42.06
C THR A 813 10.99 -34.56 43.11
N ASN A 814 11.94 -35.50 43.20
CA ASN A 814 13.08 -35.38 44.10
C ASN A 814 14.01 -34.19 43.77
N LEU A 815 13.93 -33.63 42.56
CA LEU A 815 14.76 -32.52 42.09
C LEU A 815 13.99 -31.19 41.99
N GLY A 816 12.83 -31.09 42.64
CA GLY A 816 11.96 -29.91 42.56
C GLY A 816 10.68 -30.16 41.78
N LYS A 817 9.81 -29.15 41.71
CA LYS A 817 8.51 -29.25 41.04
C LYS A 817 8.67 -29.06 39.54
N VAL A 818 7.93 -29.86 38.78
CA VAL A 818 7.85 -29.78 37.32
C VAL A 818 6.45 -29.31 36.95
N GLY A 819 6.34 -28.23 36.18
CA GLY A 819 5.08 -27.84 35.56
C GLY A 819 4.78 -28.70 34.34
N TYR A 820 3.51 -29.01 34.11
CA TYR A 820 3.03 -29.68 32.91
C TYR A 820 1.76 -29.01 32.41
N PHE A 821 1.64 -28.85 31.10
CA PHE A 821 0.35 -28.61 30.46
C PHE A 821 0.36 -29.15 29.02
N LEU A 822 -0.82 -29.52 28.55
CA LEU A 822 -1.10 -29.84 27.16
C LEU A 822 -1.47 -28.55 26.42
N PHE A 823 -0.79 -28.27 25.32
CA PHE A 823 -1.03 -27.09 24.50
C PHE A 823 -1.28 -27.49 23.06
N ASN A 824 -2.54 -27.41 22.62
CA ASN A 824 -3.01 -28.03 21.39
C ASN A 824 -3.15 -27.08 20.19
N ASP A 825 -3.20 -25.76 20.40
CA ASP A 825 -3.45 -24.83 19.31
C ASP A 825 -2.97 -23.40 19.60
N HIS A 826 -2.44 -22.69 18.60
CA HIS A 826 -2.04 -21.29 18.73
C HIS A 826 -3.13 -20.37 18.18
N ILE A 827 -4.23 -20.21 18.90
CA ILE A 827 -5.35 -19.33 18.55
C ILE A 827 -5.50 -18.19 19.55
N ALA A 828 -6.30 -17.18 19.22
CA ALA A 828 -6.46 -15.96 20.02
C ALA A 828 -6.86 -16.25 21.49
N THR A 829 -7.73 -17.25 21.70
CA THR A 829 -8.19 -17.66 23.04
C THR A 829 -7.11 -18.33 23.90
N ALA A 830 -5.97 -18.71 23.30
CA ALA A 830 -4.85 -19.31 24.04
C ALA A 830 -4.08 -18.29 24.88
N GLU A 831 -4.04 -17.01 24.50
CA GLU A 831 -3.24 -15.97 25.18
C GLU A 831 -3.57 -15.91 26.68
N GLN A 832 -4.84 -15.66 27.04
CA GLN A 832 -5.24 -15.62 28.45
C GLN A 832 -5.07 -16.98 29.15
N GLN A 833 -5.38 -18.10 28.47
CA GLN A 833 -5.23 -19.43 29.07
C GLN A 833 -3.78 -19.78 29.40
N LEU A 834 -2.83 -19.34 28.55
CA LEU A 834 -1.41 -19.51 28.79
C LEU A 834 -0.92 -18.60 29.93
N ILE A 835 -1.37 -17.35 29.97
CA ILE A 835 -1.08 -16.42 31.09
C ILE A 835 -1.55 -17.03 32.41
N ASP A 836 -2.77 -17.57 32.46
CA ASP A 836 -3.33 -18.21 33.64
C ASP A 836 -2.54 -19.45 34.05
N ALA A 837 -2.23 -20.33 33.10
CA ALA A 837 -1.44 -21.53 33.34
C ALA A 837 -0.03 -21.20 33.86
N ILE A 838 0.64 -20.22 33.27
CA ILE A 838 1.98 -19.80 33.69
C ILE A 838 1.92 -19.14 35.08
N ASN A 839 0.90 -18.34 35.39
CA ASN A 839 0.70 -17.79 36.73
C ASN A 839 0.48 -18.88 37.80
N GLU A 840 -0.28 -19.93 37.47
CA GLU A 840 -0.47 -21.08 38.36
C GLU A 840 0.86 -21.78 38.63
N LEU A 841 1.63 -22.07 37.57
CA LEU A 841 2.92 -22.75 37.69
C LEU A 841 3.99 -21.88 38.38
N LYS A 842 3.97 -20.56 38.14
CA LYS A 842 4.80 -19.58 38.85
C LYS A 842 4.50 -19.58 40.34
N THR A 843 3.22 -19.56 40.70
CA THR A 843 2.77 -19.65 42.10
C THR A 843 3.16 -20.98 42.74
N ALA A 844 3.19 -22.06 41.96
CA ALA A 844 3.64 -23.37 42.43
C ALA A 844 5.18 -23.47 42.60
N GLU A 845 5.94 -22.47 42.15
CA GLU A 845 7.40 -22.40 42.17
C GLU A 845 8.05 -23.58 41.41
N VAL A 846 7.58 -23.83 40.18
CA VAL A 846 8.18 -24.87 39.33
C VAL A 846 9.62 -24.53 38.94
N THR A 847 10.45 -25.56 38.87
CA THR A 847 11.89 -25.44 38.51
C THR A 847 12.19 -25.88 37.09
N ASP A 848 11.26 -26.60 36.46
CA ASP A 848 11.31 -27.03 35.07
C ASP A 848 9.88 -27.13 34.53
N LEU A 849 9.75 -27.08 33.21
CA LEU A 849 8.47 -27.16 32.51
C LEU A 849 8.50 -28.27 31.46
N VAL A 850 7.42 -29.05 31.39
CA VAL A 850 7.10 -29.95 30.28
C VAL A 850 5.92 -29.34 29.52
N ILE A 851 6.16 -28.88 28.30
CA ILE A 851 5.09 -28.49 27.37
C ILE A 851 4.77 -29.66 26.46
N ASP A 852 3.51 -30.06 26.42
CA ASP A 852 3.04 -31.13 25.56
C ASP A 852 2.36 -30.53 24.33
N VAL A 853 3.09 -30.51 23.21
CA VAL A 853 2.64 -29.99 21.92
C VAL A 853 2.50 -31.12 20.91
N ARG A 854 2.32 -32.36 21.39
CA ARG A 854 2.45 -33.57 20.58
C ARG A 854 1.45 -33.62 19.42
N TYR A 855 0.31 -32.94 19.53
CA TYR A 855 -0.71 -32.82 18.48
C TYR A 855 -0.94 -31.40 17.96
N ASN A 856 -0.14 -30.43 18.41
CA ASN A 856 -0.25 -29.03 18.05
C ASN A 856 0.59 -28.73 16.82
N GLY A 857 -0.06 -28.56 15.67
CA GLY A 857 0.67 -28.21 14.46
C GLY A 857 0.89 -26.71 14.25
N GLY A 858 0.58 -25.87 15.23
CA GLY A 858 0.94 -24.45 15.22
C GLY A 858 -0.27 -23.54 15.35
N GLY A 859 -0.25 -22.43 14.62
CA GLY A 859 -1.23 -21.36 14.52
C GLY A 859 -0.51 -20.01 14.54
N LEU A 860 -1.00 -19.06 15.33
CA LEU A 860 -0.49 -17.69 15.45
C LEU A 860 0.95 -17.63 15.99
N THR A 861 1.85 -16.99 15.24
CA THR A 861 3.24 -16.69 15.66
C THR A 861 3.30 -15.91 16.97
N ALA A 862 2.38 -14.97 17.16
CA ALA A 862 2.33 -14.10 18.33
C ALA A 862 2.15 -14.92 19.62
N ILE A 863 1.28 -15.93 19.62
CA ILE A 863 1.08 -16.82 20.77
C ILE A 863 2.36 -17.62 21.09
N ALA A 864 3.06 -18.10 20.06
CA ALA A 864 4.35 -18.79 20.25
C ALA A 864 5.42 -17.87 20.84
N ARG A 865 5.46 -16.59 20.40
CA ARG A 865 6.37 -15.56 20.92
C ARG A 865 6.11 -15.28 22.39
N GLU A 866 4.86 -15.04 22.75
CA GLU A 866 4.46 -14.75 24.14
C GLU A 866 4.76 -15.94 25.06
N LEU A 867 4.42 -17.16 24.64
CA LEU A 867 4.76 -18.35 25.42
C LEU A 867 6.27 -18.52 25.57
N SER A 868 7.05 -18.25 24.53
CA SER A 868 8.51 -18.34 24.60
C SER A 868 9.10 -17.28 25.54
N TYR A 869 8.54 -16.06 25.56
CA TYR A 869 8.86 -15.05 26.57
C TYR A 869 8.49 -15.52 27.98
N MET A 870 7.27 -16.04 28.19
CA MET A 870 6.81 -16.53 29.49
C MET A 870 7.67 -17.68 30.03
N ILE A 871 8.24 -18.51 29.16
CA ILE A 871 9.20 -19.57 29.53
C ILE A 871 10.57 -18.99 29.88
N GLY A 872 11.17 -18.23 28.95
CA GLY A 872 12.57 -17.78 29.07
C GLY A 872 12.77 -16.55 29.97
N GLY A 873 11.79 -15.66 30.03
CA GLY A 873 11.83 -14.42 30.80
C GLY A 873 13.06 -13.58 30.51
N ALA A 874 13.81 -13.17 31.55
CA ALA A 874 14.86 -12.16 31.44
C ALA A 874 15.97 -12.48 30.41
N GLN A 875 16.23 -13.75 30.09
CA GLN A 875 17.24 -14.11 29.08
C GLN A 875 16.82 -13.76 27.64
N THR A 876 15.53 -13.48 27.43
CA THR A 876 14.96 -13.08 26.14
C THR A 876 15.04 -11.56 25.90
N ASP A 877 15.41 -10.77 26.92
CA ASP A 877 15.41 -9.31 26.84
C ASP A 877 16.35 -8.79 25.73
N GLY A 878 15.78 -7.98 24.82
CA GLY A 878 16.50 -7.41 23.69
C GLY A 878 16.96 -8.44 22.64
N ARG A 879 16.48 -9.69 22.73
CA ARG A 879 16.78 -10.76 21.77
C ARG A 879 15.72 -10.87 20.71
N THR A 880 16.10 -11.45 19.58
CA THR A 880 15.22 -11.74 18.46
C THR A 880 14.49 -13.07 18.67
N PHE A 881 13.16 -13.03 18.73
CA PHE A 881 12.33 -14.24 18.69
C PHE A 881 12.41 -14.89 17.31
N ASN A 882 12.16 -14.11 16.26
CA ASN A 882 12.42 -14.52 14.89
C ASN A 882 12.78 -13.35 13.96
N ALA A 883 13.57 -13.63 12.93
CA ALA A 883 13.79 -12.78 11.77
C ALA A 883 13.30 -13.50 10.53
N ASN A 884 12.34 -12.90 9.83
CA ASN A 884 11.72 -13.46 8.63
C ASN A 884 12.60 -13.20 7.40
N GLN A 885 12.78 -14.25 6.61
CA GLN A 885 13.51 -14.25 5.35
C GLN A 885 12.50 -14.55 4.24
N TRP A 886 12.26 -13.55 3.41
CA TRP A 886 11.34 -13.60 2.28
C TRP A 886 12.04 -14.09 1.02
N ASN A 887 11.29 -14.20 -0.09
CA ASN A 887 11.89 -14.46 -1.39
C ASN A 887 12.79 -13.26 -1.81
N ASP A 888 13.57 -13.45 -2.88
CA ASP A 888 14.53 -12.47 -3.36
C ASP A 888 13.91 -11.25 -4.08
N GLN A 889 12.60 -11.27 -4.34
CA GLN A 889 11.86 -10.08 -4.79
C GLN A 889 11.64 -9.08 -3.64
N HIS A 890 11.64 -9.55 -2.38
CA HIS A 890 11.30 -8.75 -1.19
C HIS A 890 12.43 -8.73 -0.15
N PRO A 891 13.63 -8.21 -0.49
CA PRO A 891 14.78 -8.25 0.41
C PRO A 891 14.70 -7.24 1.57
N VAL A 892 13.83 -6.23 1.48
CA VAL A 892 13.79 -5.08 2.39
C VAL A 892 12.40 -4.85 2.98
N PHE A 893 11.34 -5.01 2.21
CA PHE A 893 9.96 -4.73 2.64
C PHE A 893 9.12 -6.00 2.64
N ASP A 894 8.23 -6.13 3.61
CA ASP A 894 7.24 -7.21 3.67
C ASP A 894 6.19 -6.97 2.57
N PRO A 895 6.01 -7.91 1.61
CA PRO A 895 5.13 -7.71 0.45
C PRO A 895 3.64 -7.67 0.80
N VAL A 896 3.26 -8.08 2.01
CA VAL A 896 1.86 -8.07 2.46
C VAL A 896 1.54 -6.80 3.22
N THR A 897 2.46 -6.28 4.03
CA THR A 897 2.20 -5.11 4.88
C THR A 897 2.81 -3.81 4.37
N GLY A 898 3.76 -3.88 3.42
CA GLY A 898 4.53 -2.73 2.93
C GLY A 898 5.56 -2.18 3.94
N GLN A 899 5.67 -2.79 5.13
CA GLN A 899 6.56 -2.34 6.19
C GLN A 899 7.99 -2.86 6.00
N LEU A 900 8.96 -2.19 6.62
CA LEU A 900 10.35 -2.65 6.64
C LEU A 900 10.46 -4.01 7.34
N ILE A 901 11.14 -4.97 6.71
CA ILE A 901 11.46 -6.26 7.32
C ILE A 901 12.41 -6.01 8.49
N THR A 902 11.89 -6.19 9.71
CA THR A 902 12.65 -6.09 10.94
C THR A 902 12.61 -7.40 11.72
N SER A 903 13.62 -7.60 12.57
CA SER A 903 13.64 -8.74 13.48
C SER A 903 12.56 -8.55 14.55
N THR A 904 11.71 -9.55 14.73
CA THR A 904 10.69 -9.53 15.79
C THR A 904 11.35 -9.92 17.11
N PRO A 905 11.36 -9.03 18.12
CA PRO A 905 11.93 -9.38 19.42
C PRO A 905 10.95 -10.23 20.23
N PHE A 906 11.41 -10.78 21.35
CA PHE A 906 10.50 -11.27 22.38
C PHE A 906 9.80 -10.10 23.04
N TYR A 907 8.46 -10.07 23.03
CA TYR A 907 7.70 -9.05 23.73
C TYR A 907 7.34 -9.51 25.14
N SER A 908 7.43 -8.58 26.07
CA SER A 908 7.11 -8.78 27.49
C SER A 908 5.66 -8.48 27.84
N SER A 909 4.86 -8.12 26.85
CA SER A 909 3.45 -7.74 27.00
C SER A 909 2.55 -8.53 26.05
N ALA A 910 1.33 -8.80 26.51
CA ALA A 910 0.26 -9.39 25.74
C ALA A 910 -0.11 -8.50 24.54
N ILE A 911 -0.39 -9.13 23.40
CA ILE A 911 -0.83 -8.46 22.17
C ILE A 911 -2.32 -8.07 22.23
N GLY A 912 -3.09 -8.67 23.14
CA GLY A 912 -4.49 -8.29 23.38
C GLY A 912 -5.52 -9.07 22.57
N PHE A 913 -5.24 -10.34 22.28
CA PHE A 913 -6.20 -11.24 21.61
C PHE A 913 -7.33 -11.71 22.55
N SER A 914 -6.99 -12.10 23.76
CA SER A 914 -7.94 -12.49 24.82
C SER A 914 -7.56 -11.95 26.20
N ALA A 915 -6.31 -11.52 26.40
CA ALA A 915 -5.88 -10.73 27.54
C ALA A 915 -5.98 -9.23 27.23
N ALA A 916 -5.68 -8.37 28.21
CA ALA A 916 -5.65 -6.93 27.96
C ALA A 916 -4.39 -6.57 27.15
N GLU A 917 -4.56 -5.82 26.05
CA GLU A 917 -3.43 -5.33 25.26
C GLU A 917 -2.43 -4.55 26.14
N GLY A 918 -1.15 -4.87 26.03
CA GLY A 918 -0.09 -4.26 26.83
C GLY A 918 0.03 -4.82 28.26
N GLU A 919 -0.79 -5.78 28.68
CA GLU A 919 -0.64 -6.47 29.96
C GLU A 919 0.73 -7.15 30.05
N SER A 920 1.44 -6.97 31.17
CA SER A 920 2.74 -7.62 31.37
C SER A 920 2.59 -9.14 31.48
N LEU A 921 3.33 -9.88 30.66
CA LEU A 921 3.28 -11.34 30.64
C LEU A 921 4.01 -11.93 31.85
N PRO A 922 3.47 -12.99 32.48
CA PRO A 922 4.14 -13.65 33.59
C PRO A 922 5.30 -14.52 33.10
N THR A 923 6.44 -14.44 33.77
CA THR A 923 7.61 -15.28 33.46
C THR A 923 7.85 -16.37 34.49
N LEU A 924 8.33 -17.54 34.03
CA LEU A 924 8.92 -18.60 34.85
C LEU A 924 10.45 -18.48 34.96
N ASP A 925 11.10 -17.70 34.09
CA ASP A 925 12.56 -17.48 34.05
C ASP A 925 13.37 -18.81 34.02
N LEU A 926 12.94 -19.76 33.18
CA LEU A 926 13.55 -21.10 33.10
C LEU A 926 14.70 -21.16 32.10
N ASN A 927 15.79 -21.82 32.49
CA ASN A 927 16.93 -22.09 31.60
C ASN A 927 16.74 -23.36 30.76
N ARG A 928 15.68 -24.13 30.99
CA ARG A 928 15.39 -25.39 30.32
C ARG A 928 13.90 -25.64 30.20
N VAL A 929 13.50 -26.23 29.06
CA VAL A 929 12.14 -26.73 28.83
C VAL A 929 12.18 -28.11 28.16
N PHE A 930 11.26 -28.99 28.57
CA PHE A 930 11.00 -30.27 27.92
C PHE A 930 9.80 -30.12 26.99
N VAL A 931 9.92 -30.61 25.76
CA VAL A 931 8.89 -30.47 24.73
C VAL A 931 8.50 -31.87 24.25
N LEU A 932 7.24 -32.26 24.48
CA LEU A 932 6.72 -33.52 23.99
C LEU A 932 6.20 -33.34 22.56
N THR A 933 6.74 -34.09 21.62
CA THR A 933 6.47 -33.91 20.18
C THR A 933 6.06 -35.20 19.47
N THR A 934 5.21 -35.06 18.44
CA THR A 934 5.09 -36.09 17.40
C THR A 934 5.33 -35.48 16.02
N SER A 935 5.17 -36.27 14.96
CA SER A 935 5.14 -35.74 13.58
C SER A 935 4.00 -34.74 13.30
N ASN A 936 3.07 -34.56 14.26
CA ASN A 936 2.03 -33.52 14.19
C ASN A 936 2.47 -32.20 14.81
N SER A 937 3.56 -32.16 15.58
CA SER A 937 4.10 -30.93 16.15
C SER A 937 4.77 -30.14 15.03
N CYS A 938 4.29 -28.94 14.76
CA CYS A 938 4.62 -28.24 13.52
C CYS A 938 4.67 -26.72 13.70
N SER A 939 5.44 -26.04 12.86
CA SER A 939 5.31 -24.60 12.62
C SER A 939 5.45 -23.74 13.88
N ALA A 940 4.42 -23.05 14.38
CA ALA A 940 4.51 -22.23 15.60
C ALA A 940 5.00 -23.03 16.84
N SER A 941 4.65 -24.32 16.94
CA SER A 941 5.20 -25.23 17.96
C SER A 941 6.71 -25.45 17.82
N GLU A 942 7.20 -25.56 16.57
CA GLU A 942 8.63 -25.68 16.27
C GLU A 942 9.37 -24.35 16.47
N LEU A 943 8.70 -23.22 16.28
CA LEU A 943 9.22 -21.88 16.55
C LEU A 943 9.48 -21.65 18.04
N ILE A 944 8.64 -22.16 18.95
CA ILE A 944 8.94 -22.16 20.39
C ILE A 944 10.28 -22.86 20.65
N MET A 945 10.47 -24.06 20.10
CA MET A 945 11.73 -24.80 20.23
C MET A 945 12.91 -24.05 19.60
N ASN A 946 12.72 -23.45 18.42
CA ASN A 946 13.79 -22.81 17.68
C ASN A 946 14.24 -21.48 18.31
N SER A 947 13.29 -20.64 18.72
CA SER A 947 13.54 -19.32 19.30
C SER A 947 14.22 -19.44 20.67
N LEU A 948 13.73 -20.32 21.54
CA LEU A 948 14.32 -20.59 22.86
C LEU A 948 15.79 -21.06 22.76
N ARG A 949 16.09 -21.96 21.82
CA ARG A 949 17.49 -22.37 21.52
C ARG A 949 18.35 -21.20 21.01
N GLY A 950 17.73 -20.24 20.33
CA GLY A 950 18.35 -19.00 19.86
C GLY A 950 18.88 -18.15 21.02
N VAL A 951 18.19 -18.17 22.16
CA VAL A 951 18.52 -17.37 23.35
C VAL A 951 19.09 -18.21 24.51
N ASP A 952 19.69 -19.35 24.19
CA ASP A 952 20.40 -20.23 25.14
C ASP A 952 19.52 -20.94 26.20
N VAL A 953 18.19 -21.00 26.01
CA VAL A 953 17.33 -21.92 26.76
C VAL A 953 17.54 -23.34 26.25
N GLU A 954 17.86 -24.26 27.15
CA GLU A 954 18.03 -25.67 26.82
C GLU A 954 16.66 -26.30 26.48
N VAL A 955 16.51 -26.76 25.24
CA VAL A 955 15.30 -27.47 24.79
C VAL A 955 15.59 -28.97 24.75
N ILE A 956 14.85 -29.75 25.53
CA ILE A 956 14.90 -31.22 25.52
C ILE A 956 13.66 -31.76 24.82
N GLN A 957 13.84 -32.48 23.72
CA GLN A 957 12.76 -33.05 22.95
C GLN A 957 12.48 -34.49 23.36
N ILE A 958 11.23 -34.82 23.68
CA ILE A 958 10.80 -36.19 23.97
C ILE A 958 9.70 -36.57 23.00
N GLY A 959 9.81 -37.74 22.36
CA GLY A 959 8.79 -38.25 21.47
C GLY A 959 9.31 -38.58 20.08
N GLN A 960 8.67 -38.06 19.04
CA GLN A 960 9.05 -38.30 17.65
C GLN A 960 9.53 -37.02 16.96
N THR A 961 10.18 -37.17 15.82
CA THR A 961 10.54 -36.08 14.91
C THR A 961 9.33 -35.19 14.62
N THR A 962 9.49 -33.87 14.72
CA THR A 962 8.45 -32.89 14.39
C THR A 962 8.19 -32.86 12.86
N CYS A 963 7.16 -32.12 12.43
CA CYS A 963 6.76 -32.11 11.01
C CYS A 963 7.83 -31.49 10.08
N GLY A 964 8.69 -30.60 10.56
CA GLY A 964 9.60 -29.82 9.73
C GLY A 964 8.92 -28.74 8.90
N LYS A 965 8.48 -27.66 9.54
CA LYS A 965 7.94 -26.48 8.87
C LYS A 965 8.52 -25.19 9.45
N PRO A 966 9.73 -24.78 9.02
CA PRO A 966 10.34 -23.50 9.40
C PRO A 966 9.70 -22.27 8.74
N TYR A 967 8.63 -22.50 7.98
CA TYR A 967 8.01 -21.52 7.09
C TYR A 967 6.74 -20.94 7.70
N GLY A 968 6.45 -19.69 7.38
CA GLY A 968 5.23 -18.99 7.77
C GLY A 968 4.59 -18.24 6.62
N PHE A 969 3.41 -17.70 6.90
CA PHE A 969 2.60 -16.98 5.94
C PHE A 969 1.53 -16.10 6.58
N TYR A 970 1.03 -15.15 5.79
CA TYR A 970 -0.22 -14.44 6.01
C TYR A 970 -1.36 -15.21 5.32
N GLY A 971 -2.54 -15.22 5.94
CA GLY A 971 -3.77 -15.66 5.26
C GLY A 971 -4.27 -14.52 4.38
N LEU A 972 -4.32 -14.74 3.06
CA LEU A 972 -4.72 -13.71 2.10
C LEU A 972 -6.11 -14.02 1.56
N ASP A 973 -7.05 -13.12 1.86
CA ASP A 973 -8.46 -13.30 1.56
C ASP A 973 -8.78 -12.83 0.14
N ASN A 974 -9.47 -13.65 -0.63
CA ASN A 974 -10.13 -13.25 -1.87
C ASN A 974 -11.41 -14.06 -2.07
N CYS A 975 -12.49 -13.39 -2.45
CA CYS A 975 -13.75 -14.04 -2.84
C CYS A 975 -14.30 -15.07 -1.84
N GLY A 976 -14.17 -14.78 -0.55
CA GLY A 976 -14.66 -15.65 0.53
C GLY A 976 -13.75 -16.82 0.88
N THR A 977 -12.56 -16.88 0.29
CA THR A 977 -11.55 -17.91 0.54
C THR A 977 -10.25 -17.26 1.01
N SER A 978 -9.72 -17.75 2.13
CA SER A 978 -8.38 -17.43 2.61
C SER A 978 -7.38 -18.41 1.99
N HIS A 979 -6.36 -17.86 1.35
CA HIS A 979 -5.31 -18.59 0.65
C HIS A 979 -4.01 -18.54 1.44
N PHE A 980 -3.36 -19.69 1.58
CA PHE A 980 -2.14 -19.83 2.37
C PHE A 980 -1.03 -20.44 1.51
N THR A 981 -0.14 -19.59 1.01
CA THR A 981 1.10 -19.98 0.33
C THR A 981 2.24 -19.94 1.35
N ILE A 982 3.33 -20.70 1.19
CA ILE A 982 4.53 -20.52 2.03
C ILE A 982 5.23 -19.23 1.61
N GLN A 983 5.35 -18.23 2.50
CA GLN A 983 5.81 -16.89 2.10
C GLN A 983 7.20 -16.52 2.62
N PHE A 984 7.55 -16.97 3.82
CA PHE A 984 8.86 -16.69 4.41
C PHE A 984 9.38 -17.85 5.25
N GLN A 985 10.68 -17.87 5.48
CA GLN A 985 11.35 -18.72 6.47
C GLN A 985 11.72 -17.91 7.71
N ALA A 986 11.53 -18.46 8.91
CA ALA A 986 11.86 -17.77 10.15
C ALA A 986 13.17 -18.29 10.78
N SER A 987 14.10 -17.37 11.07
CA SER A 987 15.37 -17.66 11.78
C SER A 987 15.35 -17.11 13.21
N ASN A 988 16.07 -17.71 14.15
CA ASN A 988 16.15 -17.25 15.55
C ASN A 988 17.27 -16.20 15.76
N ASP A 989 17.49 -15.76 17.01
CA ASP A 989 18.56 -14.80 17.41
C ASP A 989 19.98 -15.20 16.94
N LYS A 990 20.24 -16.49 16.75
CA LYS A 990 21.53 -17.01 16.24
C LYS A 990 21.58 -17.14 14.72
N GLY A 991 20.56 -16.65 14.01
CA GLY A 991 20.39 -16.76 12.57
C GLY A 991 20.05 -18.17 12.08
N PHE A 992 19.68 -19.10 12.97
CA PHE A 992 19.32 -20.47 12.58
C PHE A 992 17.81 -20.59 12.35
N GLY A 993 17.42 -21.01 11.13
CA GLY A 993 16.02 -21.20 10.74
C GLY A 993 15.75 -22.38 9.81
N TYR A 994 16.78 -23.13 9.39
CA TYR A 994 16.61 -24.16 8.37
C TYR A 994 16.43 -25.56 9.00
N TYR A 995 15.17 -25.96 9.20
CA TYR A 995 14.78 -27.28 9.72
C TYR A 995 13.59 -27.91 8.96
N PRO A 996 13.62 -27.97 7.62
CA PRO A 996 12.49 -28.46 6.82
C PRO A 996 12.19 -29.96 7.02
N GLU A 997 13.07 -30.71 7.68
CA GLU A 997 12.88 -32.14 8.03
C GLU A 997 12.54 -32.34 9.51
N GLY A 998 12.30 -31.25 10.24
CA GLY A 998 11.90 -31.26 11.64
C GLY A 998 13.07 -31.34 12.61
N PHE A 999 12.74 -31.23 13.89
CA PHE A 999 13.61 -31.51 15.02
C PHE A 999 13.43 -32.96 15.45
N SER A 1000 14.52 -33.67 15.68
CA SER A 1000 14.52 -35.05 16.17
C SER A 1000 15.26 -35.18 17.49
N PRO A 1001 14.76 -36.01 18.42
CA PRO A 1001 15.53 -36.42 19.58
C PRO A 1001 16.86 -37.06 19.18
N SER A 1002 17.92 -36.76 19.92
CA SER A 1002 19.31 -37.13 19.60
C SER A 1002 19.58 -38.64 19.52
N ASP A 1003 18.74 -39.48 20.13
CA ASP A 1003 18.81 -40.93 20.11
C ASP A 1003 17.93 -41.56 19.00
N SER A 1004 17.29 -40.76 18.15
CA SER A 1004 16.45 -41.24 17.05
C SER A 1004 17.25 -42.04 16.04
N VAL A 1005 16.72 -43.20 15.65
CA VAL A 1005 17.34 -44.08 14.65
C VAL A 1005 16.30 -44.51 13.59
N PRO A 1006 16.43 -44.08 12.32
CA PRO A 1006 17.45 -43.15 11.81
C PRO A 1006 17.23 -41.72 12.34
N LEU A 1007 18.31 -40.93 12.43
CA LEU A 1007 18.22 -39.51 12.71
C LEU A 1007 17.78 -38.77 11.44
N THR A 1008 16.61 -38.12 11.50
CA THR A 1008 16.07 -37.28 10.43
C THR A 1008 16.05 -35.81 10.88
N GLY A 1009 16.29 -34.87 9.97
CA GLY A 1009 16.27 -33.44 10.30
C GLY A 1009 17.33 -33.01 11.33
N VAL A 1010 16.97 -32.05 12.18
CA VAL A 1010 17.89 -31.36 13.09
C VAL A 1010 17.88 -32.05 14.46
N SER A 1011 19.03 -32.53 14.88
CA SER A 1011 19.17 -33.17 16.19
C SER A 1011 18.97 -32.17 17.33
N VAL A 1012 18.15 -32.56 18.31
CA VAL A 1012 17.91 -31.87 19.58
C VAL A 1012 18.15 -32.87 20.72
N PRO A 1013 18.76 -32.47 21.86
CA PRO A 1013 18.92 -33.36 23.00
C PRO A 1013 17.57 -33.95 23.44
N GLY A 1014 17.57 -35.23 23.83
CA GLY A 1014 16.38 -35.91 24.35
C GLY A 1014 16.14 -37.29 23.73
N CYS A 1015 14.91 -37.80 23.86
CA CYS A 1015 14.58 -39.22 23.72
C CYS A 1015 13.48 -39.54 22.71
N SER A 1016 13.72 -40.56 21.90
CA SER A 1016 12.77 -41.11 20.95
C SER A 1016 11.79 -42.03 21.66
N VAL A 1017 10.56 -41.57 21.84
CA VAL A 1017 9.51 -42.27 22.61
C VAL A 1017 8.21 -42.31 21.80
N ALA A 1018 7.56 -43.46 21.77
CA ALA A 1018 6.28 -43.60 21.11
C ALA A 1018 5.14 -43.03 21.97
N ASP A 1019 4.10 -42.55 21.32
CA ASP A 1019 2.93 -41.98 21.97
C ASP A 1019 2.13 -43.08 22.68
N ASP A 1020 1.87 -42.89 23.97
CA ASP A 1020 1.14 -43.83 24.80
C ASP A 1020 -0.35 -43.48 24.85
N LEU A 1021 -1.15 -44.27 24.12
CA LEU A 1021 -2.61 -44.12 24.07
C LEU A 1021 -3.33 -44.88 25.20
N THR A 1022 -2.59 -45.55 26.10
CA THR A 1022 -3.14 -46.32 27.23
C THR A 1022 -3.18 -45.55 28.54
N HIS A 1023 -2.51 -44.41 28.60
CA HIS A 1023 -2.59 -43.48 29.72
C HIS A 1023 -3.13 -42.11 29.28
N ALA A 1024 -3.79 -41.43 30.21
CA ALA A 1024 -4.27 -40.07 30.02
C ALA A 1024 -3.11 -39.05 30.04
N PHE A 1025 -3.32 -37.90 29.41
CA PHE A 1025 -2.39 -36.76 29.49
C PHE A 1025 -2.14 -36.32 30.93
N GLY A 1026 -0.92 -35.89 31.22
CA GLY A 1026 -0.48 -35.52 32.57
C GLY A 1026 -0.25 -36.68 33.53
N ASN A 1027 -0.58 -37.94 33.15
CA ASN A 1027 -0.23 -39.09 33.98
C ASN A 1027 1.30 -39.27 33.99
N PRO A 1028 1.99 -39.24 35.16
CA PRO A 1028 3.44 -39.43 35.23
C PRO A 1028 3.94 -40.77 34.69
N ASP A 1029 3.06 -41.77 34.55
CA ASP A 1029 3.35 -43.08 33.96
C ASP A 1029 3.12 -43.13 32.43
N GLU A 1030 2.56 -42.07 31.82
CA GLU A 1030 2.44 -41.94 30.37
C GLU A 1030 3.83 -41.87 29.73
N ALA A 1031 4.08 -42.67 28.70
CA ALA A 1031 5.44 -42.95 28.24
C ALA A 1031 6.29 -41.70 27.92
N MET A 1032 5.73 -40.69 27.24
CA MET A 1032 6.49 -39.47 26.90
C MET A 1032 6.75 -38.60 28.15
N LEU A 1033 5.76 -38.38 29.00
CA LEU A 1033 5.95 -37.64 30.25
C LEU A 1033 6.91 -38.36 31.21
N ALA A 1034 6.76 -39.68 31.37
CA ALA A 1034 7.65 -40.52 32.17
C ALA A 1034 9.11 -40.42 31.69
N ALA A 1035 9.33 -40.43 30.37
CA ALA A 1035 10.65 -40.28 29.78
C ALA A 1035 11.23 -38.88 30.00
N ALA A 1036 10.42 -37.82 29.93
CA ALA A 1036 10.85 -36.46 30.26
C ALA A 1036 11.33 -36.36 31.72
N LEU A 1037 10.54 -36.90 32.65
CA LEU A 1037 10.87 -36.94 34.08
C LEU A 1037 12.14 -37.77 34.34
N ASN A 1038 12.32 -38.91 33.66
CA ASN A 1038 13.52 -39.74 33.76
C ASN A 1038 14.77 -39.06 33.19
N TYR A 1039 14.65 -38.42 32.03
CA TYR A 1039 15.75 -37.67 31.41
C TYR A 1039 16.17 -36.50 32.29
N ARG A 1040 15.20 -35.80 32.91
CA ARG A 1040 15.47 -34.74 33.88
C ARG A 1040 16.28 -35.24 35.08
N GLU A 1041 16.00 -36.44 35.57
CA GLU A 1041 16.68 -37.03 36.72
C GLU A 1041 18.08 -37.57 36.39
N THR A 1042 18.24 -38.19 35.22
CA THR A 1042 19.44 -38.98 34.89
C THR A 1042 20.35 -38.34 33.84
N GLY A 1043 19.84 -37.36 33.08
CA GLY A 1043 20.50 -36.79 31.91
C GLY A 1043 20.64 -37.80 30.75
N SER A 1044 19.85 -38.87 30.74
CA SER A 1044 19.92 -39.93 29.75
C SER A 1044 18.54 -40.48 29.45
N CYS A 1045 18.37 -41.05 28.26
CA CYS A 1045 17.12 -41.69 27.89
C CYS A 1045 16.91 -43.00 28.65
N PRO A 1046 15.66 -43.34 29.00
CA PRO A 1046 15.36 -44.59 29.67
C PRO A 1046 15.83 -45.77 28.79
N GLY A 1047 16.61 -46.69 29.37
CA GLY A 1047 17.09 -47.88 28.64
C GLY A 1047 15.92 -48.78 28.21
N GLU A 1048 15.94 -49.22 26.94
CA GLU A 1048 14.91 -50.02 26.25
C GLU A 1048 13.53 -50.06 26.96
N ILE A 1049 12.72 -49.01 26.77
CA ILE A 1049 11.26 -49.21 26.70
C ILE A 1049 10.98 -49.80 25.32
N ILE A 1050 11.48 -51.01 25.05
CA ILE A 1050 11.16 -51.75 23.82
C ILE A 1050 9.83 -52.49 24.01
N SER A 1051 8.89 -52.13 23.13
CA SER A 1051 7.73 -52.92 22.70
C SER A 1051 6.60 -53.10 23.72
N SER A 1052 5.62 -52.21 23.68
CA SER A 1052 4.34 -52.61 23.08
C SER A 1052 3.71 -51.56 22.14
N ALA A 1053 4.24 -50.34 22.08
CA ALA A 1053 3.84 -49.39 21.05
C ALA A 1053 4.50 -49.79 19.72
N ARG A 1054 3.72 -50.41 18.82
CA ARG A 1054 4.15 -50.71 17.44
C ARG A 1054 4.84 -49.48 16.85
N ARG A 1055 6.08 -49.65 16.35
CA ARG A 1055 6.74 -48.66 15.49
C ARG A 1055 5.74 -48.25 14.39
N LEU A 1056 5.25 -47.02 14.44
CA LEU A 1056 4.44 -46.45 13.36
C LEU A 1056 5.34 -46.32 12.14
N GLY A 1057 4.93 -46.95 11.05
CA GLY A 1057 5.61 -46.84 9.77
C GLY A 1057 5.60 -45.40 9.28
N THR A 1058 6.73 -45.00 8.71
CA THR A 1058 6.88 -43.83 7.84
C THR A 1058 5.69 -43.73 6.87
N ARG A 1059 5.09 -42.54 6.76
CA ARG A 1059 4.14 -42.21 5.70
C ARG A 1059 4.77 -42.54 4.35
N ILE A 1060 4.17 -43.48 3.64
CA ILE A 1060 4.33 -43.61 2.19
C ILE A 1060 3.16 -42.83 1.60
N ASP A 1061 3.44 -41.81 0.78
CA ASP A 1061 2.44 -41.22 -0.11
C ASP A 1061 1.80 -42.35 -0.92
N ALA A 1062 0.53 -42.64 -0.69
CA ALA A 1062 -0.21 -43.67 -1.40
C ALA A 1062 -1.54 -43.13 -1.94
N SER A 1063 -1.81 -43.52 -3.18
CA SER A 1063 -2.89 -43.14 -4.08
C SER A 1063 -4.32 -43.18 -3.52
N THR A 1064 -5.12 -42.17 -3.89
CA THR A 1064 -6.56 -42.07 -4.22
C THR A 1064 -7.66 -43.00 -3.63
N ALA A 1065 -7.41 -43.93 -2.70
CA ALA A 1065 -8.46 -44.86 -2.23
C ALA A 1065 -8.44 -45.22 -0.72
N ASP A 1066 -7.84 -44.39 0.15
CA ASP A 1066 -7.80 -44.63 1.61
C ASP A 1066 -8.69 -43.67 2.42
N ILE A 1067 -9.11 -44.09 3.62
CA ILE A 1067 -9.88 -43.28 4.60
C ILE A 1067 -9.08 -42.01 4.90
N LYS A 1068 -9.69 -40.84 4.68
CA LYS A 1068 -9.08 -39.54 4.95
C LYS A 1068 -9.51 -39.09 6.35
N VAL A 1069 -8.56 -39.02 7.28
CA VAL A 1069 -8.78 -38.26 8.52
C VAL A 1069 -8.53 -36.80 8.19
N HIS A 1070 -9.60 -36.01 8.12
CA HIS A 1070 -9.48 -34.57 7.97
C HIS A 1070 -9.04 -33.99 9.32
N LYS A 1071 -7.77 -33.56 9.41
CA LYS A 1071 -7.41 -32.56 10.42
C LYS A 1071 -7.67 -31.20 9.80
N HIS A 1072 -8.26 -30.29 10.58
CA HIS A 1072 -8.48 -28.92 10.15
C HIS A 1072 -7.16 -28.33 9.65
N PRO A 1073 -7.09 -27.78 8.42
CA PRO A 1073 -5.81 -27.41 7.83
C PRO A 1073 -5.07 -26.36 8.65
N LEU A 1074 -5.78 -25.44 9.33
CA LEU A 1074 -5.21 -24.42 10.23
C LEU A 1074 -4.31 -24.97 11.35
N LEU A 1075 -4.59 -26.20 11.81
CA LEU A 1075 -3.90 -26.86 12.92
C LEU A 1075 -2.49 -27.35 12.59
N ARG A 1076 -1.86 -26.87 11.51
CA ARG A 1076 -0.54 -27.32 11.02
C ARG A 1076 0.39 -26.18 10.57
N ASN A 1077 0.09 -24.94 10.94
CA ASN A 1077 0.67 -23.79 10.26
C ASN A 1077 1.25 -22.71 11.16
N ASN A 1078 2.00 -21.77 10.56
CA ASN A 1078 2.58 -20.63 11.24
C ASN A 1078 1.97 -19.40 10.60
N ILE A 1079 1.01 -18.81 11.28
CA ILE A 1079 0.11 -17.77 10.78
C ILE A 1079 0.53 -16.45 11.39
N VAL A 1080 0.76 -15.46 10.54
CA VAL A 1080 0.89 -14.06 10.94
C VAL A 1080 -0.42 -13.38 10.60
N LEU A 1081 -1.02 -12.72 11.57
CA LEU A 1081 -2.08 -11.76 11.27
C LEU A 1081 -1.41 -10.44 10.91
N PRO A 1082 -1.89 -9.72 9.88
CA PRO A 1082 -1.59 -8.30 9.79
C PRO A 1082 -1.95 -7.72 11.17
N GLY A 1083 -1.08 -6.93 11.78
CA GLY A 1083 -1.35 -6.33 13.10
C GLY A 1083 -2.73 -5.66 13.11
N PRO A 1084 -3.34 -5.42 14.29
CA PRO A 1084 -4.64 -4.77 14.34
C PRO A 1084 -4.60 -3.53 13.43
N ARG A 1085 -5.46 -3.52 12.41
CA ARG A 1085 -5.85 -2.27 11.76
C ARG A 1085 -6.54 -1.49 12.86
N SER A 1086 -5.78 -0.75 13.65
CA SER A 1086 -6.32 0.32 14.48
C SER A 1086 -7.16 1.15 13.52
N GLY A 1087 -8.47 1.16 13.73
CA GLY A 1087 -9.40 1.78 12.79
C GLY A 1087 -8.90 3.16 12.38
N GLN A 1088 -8.58 3.28 11.10
CA GLN A 1088 -8.46 4.52 10.34
C GLN A 1088 -9.21 4.30 9.04
#